data_AF-A0A1Y4HGP1-F1
#
_entry.id   AF-A0A1Y4HGP1-F1
#
_cell.length_a   1.000
_cell.length_b   1.000
_cell.length_c   1.000
_cell.angle_alpha   90.00
_cell.angle_beta   90.00
_cell.angle_gamma   90.00
#
_symmetry.space_group_name_H-M   'P 1'
#
loop_
_entity.id
_entity.type
_entity.pdbx_description
1 polymer ?
#
loop_
_entity_poly.entity_id
_entity_poly.type
_entity_poly.pdbx_seq_one_letter_code
_entity_poly.pdbx_strand_id
1 'polypeptide(L)'
;MSQQEDDLRALAKIMDFLRAVSILLVVIHLYWYCYEAVRLWGIDIGVVDRVLLNFDRTAGLFRSILYTKLFALVLLALSCLGTKGVKEEKITWARIWTVLAAGLVLFFLNWWILSLPLPVEANAALYTATVAAGYVCLLMSGTWMSRLLRTNLMEDVFNVENESFQQETRLIENEYSVNLPTRFYYRKKWNNGYINVVNPFRASIVLGTPGSGKSYAVVNSFIKQQIEKGYSMYIYDFKFSDLSTIAYNHLMNHPEGYKVKPKFYVINFDDPRRSHRCNPIHPDFMEDITDAYESAYTIMLNLNKTWVQKQGDFFVESPIILFAAVIWFLRIYKDGKYCTFPHAIELLNRRYEDVFPILTSYPELENYLSPFMDAWQGGAMEQLAGQIASAKIPLSRMISPQLYWVMSDSEFTLDINNPDEPKILCVGNNPDRQNIYGAALGLYNSRIVKLINKKGKLKSAVIIDELPTIYFKGLDNLIATARSNKVAVCLGFQDFSQLKRDYGDKEAAVVMNTVGNIFSGQVVGETAKTLSERFGKILQKRQSITINREDKSTSINTQMESLIPASKISTLTQGMFVGAVADNFNERIEQKIFHCEIVVDAEKVKREEQAYKPIPVITDFTDADGNDRMKEMIQENYNRIRAEVRQIVADELQRIQSDPELQHLLQNK
;
A
#
# COMPACT_ATOMS: atom_id res chain seq x y z
N MET A 1 -20.91 45.19 -11.89
CA MET A 1 -19.99 45.03 -13.04
C MET A 1 -19.45 46.37 -13.57
N SER A 2 -20.10 47.54 -13.41
CA SER A 2 -19.59 48.80 -13.99
C SER A 2 -18.43 49.48 -13.25
N GLN A 3 -18.43 49.46 -11.91
CA GLN A 3 -17.45 50.25 -11.14
C GLN A 3 -16.00 49.74 -11.27
N GLN A 4 -15.82 48.42 -11.35
CA GLN A 4 -14.51 47.79 -11.50
C GLN A 4 -13.94 47.94 -12.93
N GLU A 5 -14.81 48.01 -13.94
CA GLU A 5 -14.40 48.31 -15.33
C GLU A 5 -14.02 49.79 -15.50
N ASP A 6 -14.74 50.69 -14.83
CA ASP A 6 -14.42 52.12 -14.81
C ASP A 6 -13.10 52.38 -14.08
N ASP A 7 -12.84 51.70 -12.95
CA ASP A 7 -11.57 51.78 -12.22
C ASP A 7 -10.39 51.27 -13.07
N LEU A 8 -10.57 50.17 -13.81
CA LEU A 8 -9.54 49.64 -14.71
C LEU A 8 -9.28 50.56 -15.91
N ARG A 9 -10.33 51.21 -16.46
CA ARG A 9 -10.19 52.23 -17.51
C ARG A 9 -9.50 53.50 -16.99
N ALA A 10 -9.79 53.91 -15.75
CA ALA A 10 -9.12 55.02 -15.10
C ALA A 10 -7.62 54.71 -14.90
N LEU A 11 -7.28 53.52 -14.43
CA LEU A 11 -5.90 53.06 -14.27
C LEU A 11 -5.14 53.02 -15.61
N ALA A 12 -5.77 52.53 -16.67
CA ALA A 12 -5.20 52.54 -18.03
C ALA A 12 -4.87 53.96 -18.51
N LYS A 13 -5.81 54.90 -18.34
CA LYS A 13 -5.60 56.31 -18.67
C LYS A 13 -4.47 56.95 -17.84
N ILE A 14 -4.35 56.61 -16.56
CA ILE A 14 -3.26 57.08 -15.69
C ILE A 14 -1.91 56.57 -16.21
N MET A 15 -1.82 55.32 -16.63
CA MET A 15 -0.56 54.75 -17.16
C MET A 15 -0.15 55.37 -18.49
N ASP A 16 -1.09 55.60 -19.41
CA ASP A 16 -0.81 56.30 -20.66
C ASP A 16 -0.42 57.76 -20.41
N PHE A 17 -1.04 58.42 -19.43
CA PHE A 17 -0.63 59.75 -18.98
C PHE A 17 0.81 59.74 -18.42
N LEU A 18 1.17 58.80 -17.55
CA LEU A 18 2.54 58.66 -17.04
C LEU A 18 3.56 58.43 -18.17
N ARG A 19 3.19 57.63 -19.19
CA ARG A 19 4.03 57.43 -20.38
C ARG A 19 4.20 58.74 -21.17
N ALA A 20 3.14 59.51 -21.37
CA ALA A 20 3.20 60.79 -22.05
C ALA A 20 4.08 61.79 -21.29
N VAL A 21 3.97 61.85 -19.95
CA VAL A 21 4.82 62.69 -19.11
C VAL A 21 6.28 62.22 -19.16
N SER A 22 6.55 60.91 -19.19
CA SER A 22 7.90 60.37 -19.36
C SER A 22 8.52 60.79 -20.70
N ILE A 23 7.78 60.67 -21.80
CA ILE A 23 8.23 61.13 -23.14
C ILE A 23 8.49 62.64 -23.13
N LEU A 24 7.58 63.41 -22.54
CA LEU A 24 7.73 64.86 -22.43
C LEU A 24 9.01 65.25 -21.70
N LEU A 25 9.35 64.56 -20.61
CA LEU A 25 10.61 64.80 -19.89
C LEU A 25 11.85 64.46 -20.73
N VAL A 26 11.79 63.43 -21.56
CA VAL A 26 12.88 63.11 -22.51
C VAL A 26 13.03 64.22 -23.55
N VAL A 27 11.91 64.77 -24.07
CA VAL A 27 11.95 65.91 -25.00
C VAL A 27 12.53 67.15 -24.33
N ILE A 28 12.09 67.47 -23.11
CA ILE A 28 12.62 68.61 -22.35
C ILE A 28 14.11 68.40 -22.01
N HIS A 29 14.51 67.17 -21.69
CA HIS A 29 15.91 66.81 -21.48
C HIS A 29 16.76 67.12 -22.72
N LEU A 30 16.31 66.70 -23.90
CA LEU A 30 17.00 67.00 -25.15
C LEU A 30 17.03 68.50 -25.43
N TYR A 31 15.93 69.21 -25.21
CA TYR A 31 15.87 70.67 -25.37
C TYR A 31 16.87 71.40 -24.47
N TRP A 32 16.98 71.01 -23.20
CA TRP A 32 17.87 71.64 -22.23
C TRP A 32 19.35 71.36 -22.50
N TYR A 33 19.73 70.09 -22.68
CA TYR A 33 21.13 69.70 -22.82
C TYR A 33 21.70 69.86 -24.24
N CYS A 34 20.83 70.01 -25.25
CA CYS A 34 21.23 70.37 -26.62
C CYS A 34 20.84 71.81 -26.99
N TYR A 35 20.63 72.70 -26.01
CA TYR A 35 20.08 74.05 -26.22
C TYR A 35 20.91 74.90 -27.21
N GLU A 36 22.23 74.73 -27.24
CA GLU A 36 23.10 75.43 -28.19
C GLU A 36 22.77 75.07 -29.65
N ALA A 37 22.49 73.80 -29.94
CA ALA A 37 22.01 73.36 -31.25
C ALA A 37 20.59 73.87 -31.55
N VAL A 38 19.69 73.85 -30.54
CA VAL A 38 18.32 74.38 -30.67
C VAL A 38 18.31 75.85 -31.07
N ARG A 39 19.22 76.64 -30.49
CA ARG A 39 19.40 78.06 -30.81
C ARG A 39 19.96 78.27 -32.22
N LEU A 40 20.91 77.44 -32.66
CA LEU A 40 21.45 77.48 -34.03
C LEU A 40 20.39 77.14 -35.09
N TRP A 41 19.47 76.24 -34.76
CA TRP A 41 18.34 75.88 -35.63
C TRP A 41 17.21 76.92 -35.65
N GLY A 42 17.27 77.96 -34.82
CA GLY A 42 16.23 79.00 -34.71
C GLY A 42 14.91 78.49 -34.11
N ILE A 43 14.97 77.44 -33.27
CA ILE A 43 13.82 76.80 -32.63
C ILE A 43 13.68 77.28 -31.17
N ASP A 44 14.39 78.34 -30.76
CA ASP A 44 14.30 78.86 -29.40
C ASP A 44 12.91 79.46 -29.13
N ILE A 45 12.22 78.92 -28.12
CA ILE A 45 10.91 79.40 -27.70
C ILE A 45 11.12 80.14 -26.38
N GLY A 46 11.27 81.47 -26.42
CA GLY A 46 11.60 82.26 -25.23
C GLY A 46 10.65 82.11 -24.04
N VAL A 47 9.42 81.62 -24.25
CA VAL A 47 8.47 81.25 -23.18
C VAL A 47 8.89 79.94 -22.48
N VAL A 48 9.30 78.92 -23.25
CA VAL A 48 9.76 77.62 -22.73
C VAL A 48 11.01 77.81 -21.89
N ASP A 49 11.95 78.64 -22.35
CA ASP A 49 13.20 78.93 -21.64
C ASP A 49 12.93 79.52 -20.24
N ARG A 50 12.01 80.49 -20.16
CA ARG A 50 11.62 81.10 -18.88
C ARG A 50 10.96 80.10 -17.93
N VAL A 51 10.13 79.21 -18.46
CA VAL A 51 9.45 78.16 -17.67
C VAL A 51 10.45 77.15 -17.14
N LEU A 52 11.35 76.63 -17.99
CA LEU A 52 12.33 75.63 -17.59
C LEU A 52 13.35 76.20 -16.58
N LEU A 53 13.79 77.44 -16.75
CA LEU A 53 14.69 78.12 -15.80
C LEU A 53 14.05 78.30 -14.42
N ASN A 54 12.77 78.71 -14.37
CA ASN A 54 12.04 78.85 -13.11
C ASN A 54 11.75 77.48 -12.46
N PHE A 55 11.46 76.46 -13.27
CA PHE A 55 11.25 75.11 -12.81
C PHE A 55 12.54 74.51 -12.23
N ASP A 56 13.69 74.68 -12.89
CA ASP A 56 14.99 74.19 -12.38
C ASP A 56 15.41 74.89 -11.09
N ARG A 57 15.17 76.21 -10.98
CA ARG A 57 15.44 76.97 -9.74
C ARG A 57 14.70 76.38 -8.53
N THR A 58 13.53 75.80 -8.75
CA THR A 58 12.67 75.28 -7.68
C THR A 58 12.87 73.77 -7.45
N ALA A 59 12.96 72.98 -8.51
CA ALA A 59 12.99 71.51 -8.46
C ALA A 59 14.39 70.89 -8.63
N GLY A 60 15.36 71.63 -9.19
CA GLY A 60 16.74 71.18 -9.41
C GLY A 60 16.89 70.00 -10.37
N LEU A 61 15.88 69.72 -11.19
CA LEU A 61 15.81 68.53 -12.06
C LEU A 61 16.91 68.51 -13.13
N PHE A 62 17.35 69.69 -13.61
CA PHE A 62 18.34 69.85 -14.68
C PHE A 62 19.77 70.12 -14.17
N ARG A 63 20.00 69.99 -12.85
CA ARG A 63 21.35 70.08 -12.26
C ARG A 63 22.29 68.94 -12.68
N SER A 64 21.73 67.82 -13.14
CA SER A 64 22.48 66.67 -13.63
C SER A 64 21.72 65.96 -14.74
N ILE A 65 22.43 65.59 -15.81
CA ILE A 65 21.91 64.80 -16.94
C ILE A 65 21.20 63.53 -16.42
N LEU A 66 21.72 62.95 -15.34
CA LEU A 66 21.21 61.72 -14.73
C LEU A 66 19.84 61.90 -14.10
N TYR A 67 19.54 63.04 -13.45
CA TYR A 67 18.29 63.23 -12.71
C TYR A 67 17.07 63.28 -13.63
N THR A 68 17.15 64.06 -14.70
CA THR A 68 16.12 64.08 -15.75
C THR A 68 15.86 62.70 -16.35
N LYS A 69 16.92 61.91 -16.61
CA LYS A 69 16.83 60.56 -17.17
C LYS A 69 16.24 59.56 -16.18
N LEU A 70 16.66 59.63 -14.92
CA LEU A 70 16.13 58.78 -13.85
C LEU A 70 14.64 59.02 -13.65
N PHE A 71 14.21 60.29 -13.61
CA PHE A 71 12.80 60.63 -13.43
C PHE A 71 11.94 60.17 -14.63
N ALA A 72 12.44 60.35 -15.85
CA ALA A 72 11.81 59.79 -17.05
C ALA A 72 11.71 58.25 -16.99
N LEU A 73 12.78 57.55 -16.57
CA LEU A 73 12.79 56.10 -16.42
C LEU A 73 11.79 55.62 -15.36
N VAL A 74 11.70 56.30 -14.21
CA VAL A 74 10.75 55.94 -13.14
C VAL A 74 9.31 56.02 -13.65
N LEU A 75 8.95 57.10 -14.33
CA LEU A 75 7.61 57.25 -14.92
C LEU A 75 7.35 56.22 -16.03
N LEU A 76 8.38 55.92 -16.84
CA LEU A 76 8.30 54.87 -17.86
C LEU A 76 8.05 53.49 -17.21
N ALA A 77 8.79 53.15 -16.16
CA ALA A 77 8.65 51.90 -15.43
C ALA A 77 7.25 51.76 -14.82
N LEU A 78 6.74 52.83 -14.18
CA LEU A 78 5.37 52.87 -13.65
C LEU A 78 4.33 52.72 -14.75
N SER A 79 4.54 53.32 -15.93
CA SER A 79 3.63 53.19 -17.08
C SER A 79 3.58 51.79 -17.69
N CYS A 80 4.60 50.97 -17.47
CA CYS A 80 4.69 49.62 -18.03
C CYS A 80 3.86 48.59 -17.22
N LEU A 81 3.62 48.83 -15.93
CA LEU A 81 3.04 47.87 -14.96
C LEU A 81 1.60 47.41 -15.26
N GLY A 82 0.84 48.13 -16.09
CA GLY A 82 -0.52 47.73 -16.48
C GLY A 82 -0.78 47.81 -17.97
N THR A 83 0.26 47.62 -18.78
CA THR A 83 0.08 47.37 -20.22
C THR A 83 -0.70 46.05 -20.42
N LYS A 84 -1.85 46.13 -21.10
CA LYS A 84 -2.65 44.95 -21.47
C LYS A 84 -1.91 44.15 -22.54
N GLY A 85 -1.82 42.84 -22.35
CA GLY A 85 -1.15 41.94 -23.28
C GLY A 85 -1.99 41.67 -24.53
N VAL A 86 -1.41 41.92 -25.70
CA VAL A 86 -1.92 41.41 -26.99
C VAL A 86 -1.06 40.22 -27.42
N LYS A 87 -1.65 39.32 -28.21
CA LYS A 87 -1.17 37.97 -28.58
C LYS A 87 0.32 37.84 -28.94
N GLU A 88 0.87 36.75 -28.44
CA GLU A 88 1.96 35.89 -28.94
C GLU A 88 3.04 36.53 -29.81
N GLU A 89 4.18 36.80 -29.17
CA GLU A 89 5.49 36.61 -29.79
C GLU A 89 6.38 35.78 -28.85
N LYS A 90 7.25 34.93 -29.42
CA LYS A 90 8.23 34.10 -28.70
C LYS A 90 9.29 34.97 -28.00
N ILE A 91 8.92 35.64 -26.92
CA ILE A 91 9.81 36.49 -26.13
C ILE A 91 10.39 35.66 -24.98
N THR A 92 11.72 35.53 -24.94
CA THR A 92 12.45 34.83 -23.87
C THR A 92 13.06 35.82 -22.87
N TRP A 93 13.28 35.38 -21.62
CA TRP A 93 13.98 36.20 -20.61
C TRP A 93 15.34 36.72 -21.09
N ALA A 94 16.08 35.91 -21.86
CA ALA A 94 17.37 36.31 -22.44
C ALA A 94 17.22 37.51 -23.38
N ARG A 95 16.18 37.54 -24.22
CA ARG A 95 15.91 38.67 -25.13
C ARG A 95 15.50 39.93 -24.35
N ILE A 96 14.71 39.78 -23.29
CA ILE A 96 14.29 40.90 -22.42
C ILE A 96 15.51 41.54 -21.76
N TRP A 97 16.39 40.74 -21.13
CA TRP A 97 17.59 41.24 -20.47
C TRP A 97 18.57 41.89 -21.47
N THR A 98 18.70 41.34 -22.67
CA THR A 98 19.58 41.92 -23.71
C THR A 98 19.08 43.31 -24.15
N VAL A 99 17.79 43.46 -24.43
CA VAL A 99 17.21 44.74 -24.85
C VAL A 99 17.17 45.75 -23.70
N LEU A 100 16.94 45.29 -22.46
CA LEU A 100 17.01 46.14 -21.27
C LEU A 100 18.43 46.68 -21.05
N ALA A 101 19.44 45.81 -21.13
CA ALA A 101 20.84 46.21 -20.99
C ALA A 101 21.26 47.20 -22.09
N ALA A 102 20.93 46.91 -23.36
CA ALA A 102 21.17 47.82 -24.47
C ALA A 102 20.46 49.18 -24.25
N GLY A 103 19.22 49.17 -23.78
CA GLY A 103 18.45 50.37 -23.46
C GLY A 103 19.09 51.21 -22.35
N LEU A 104 19.54 50.59 -21.26
CA LEU A 104 20.22 51.28 -20.16
C LEU A 104 21.55 51.89 -20.61
N VAL A 105 22.35 51.15 -21.39
CA VAL A 105 23.62 51.64 -21.94
C VAL A 105 23.39 52.84 -22.85
N LEU A 106 22.51 52.72 -23.84
CA LEU A 106 22.23 53.81 -24.79
C LEU A 106 21.62 55.04 -24.11
N PHE A 107 20.77 54.85 -23.09
CA PHE A 107 20.06 55.94 -22.44
C PHE A 107 20.94 56.67 -21.40
N PHE A 108 21.71 55.96 -20.57
CA PHE A 108 22.51 56.58 -19.50
C PHE A 108 23.98 56.82 -19.87
N LEU A 109 24.63 55.96 -20.68
CA LEU A 109 26.08 56.01 -20.94
C LEU A 109 26.46 56.80 -22.19
N ASN A 110 25.74 57.89 -22.50
CA ASN A 110 25.93 58.68 -23.71
C ASN A 110 26.29 60.16 -23.47
N TRP A 111 26.61 60.56 -22.23
CA TRP A 111 26.93 61.97 -21.90
C TRP A 111 28.16 62.51 -22.65
N TRP A 112 29.14 61.64 -22.91
CA TRP A 112 30.40 61.99 -23.57
C TRP A 112 30.23 62.37 -25.05
N ILE A 113 29.10 62.01 -25.68
CA ILE A 113 28.78 62.37 -27.06
C ILE A 113 28.68 63.89 -27.23
N LEU A 114 28.21 64.60 -26.20
CA LEU A 114 28.10 66.06 -26.21
C LEU A 114 29.48 66.75 -26.20
N SER A 115 30.55 66.04 -25.80
CA SER A 115 31.92 66.57 -25.69
C SER A 115 32.84 66.17 -26.85
N LEU A 116 32.30 65.54 -27.91
CA LEU A 116 33.10 65.15 -29.08
C LEU A 116 33.53 66.39 -29.90
N PRO A 117 34.71 66.35 -30.55
CA PRO A 117 35.21 67.44 -31.38
C PRO A 117 34.54 67.47 -32.77
N LEU A 118 33.20 67.49 -32.79
CA LEU A 118 32.37 67.60 -33.99
C LEU A 118 31.54 68.89 -33.92
N PRO A 119 30.91 69.32 -35.04
CA PRO A 119 29.94 70.41 -35.01
C PRO A 119 28.85 70.17 -33.97
N VAL A 120 28.42 71.23 -33.28
CA VAL A 120 27.42 71.17 -32.19
C VAL A 120 26.13 70.48 -32.63
N GLU A 121 25.69 70.73 -33.87
CA GLU A 121 24.51 70.09 -34.46
C GLU A 121 24.68 68.57 -34.64
N ALA A 122 25.88 68.11 -34.99
CA ALA A 122 26.18 66.68 -35.14
C ALA A 122 26.22 65.96 -33.77
N ASN A 123 26.80 66.59 -32.75
CA ASN A 123 26.78 66.09 -31.38
C ASN A 123 25.35 65.97 -30.84
N ALA A 124 24.53 67.01 -31.04
CA ALA A 124 23.13 67.02 -30.63
C ALA A 124 22.29 65.94 -31.34
N ALA A 125 22.52 65.72 -32.64
CA ALA A 125 21.84 64.68 -33.41
C ALA A 125 22.20 63.26 -32.94
N LEU A 126 23.50 62.98 -32.75
CA LEU A 126 23.97 61.68 -32.24
C LEU A 126 23.49 61.41 -30.81
N TYR A 127 23.53 62.43 -29.95
CA TYR A 127 23.01 62.34 -28.59
C TYR A 127 21.50 62.06 -28.58
N THR A 128 20.74 62.78 -29.41
CA THR A 128 19.29 62.56 -29.56
C THR A 128 18.96 61.15 -30.05
N ALA A 129 19.69 60.65 -31.05
CA ALA A 129 19.49 59.30 -31.59
C ALA A 129 19.74 58.22 -30.52
N THR A 130 20.81 58.35 -29.73
CA THR A 130 21.14 57.38 -28.67
C THR A 130 20.15 57.44 -27.50
N VAL A 131 19.72 58.63 -27.07
CA VAL A 131 18.66 58.78 -26.05
C VAL A 131 17.33 58.18 -26.54
N ALA A 132 16.92 58.47 -27.78
CA ALA A 132 15.67 57.95 -28.34
C ALA A 132 15.70 56.42 -28.49
N ALA A 133 16.78 55.86 -29.06
CA ALA A 133 16.97 54.42 -29.19
C ALA A 133 16.98 53.73 -27.82
N GLY A 134 17.72 54.29 -26.84
CA GLY A 134 17.75 53.79 -25.48
C GLY A 134 16.37 53.79 -24.82
N TYR A 135 15.61 54.88 -24.95
CA TYR A 135 14.26 55.00 -24.41
C TYR A 135 13.28 53.98 -25.02
N VAL A 136 13.33 53.77 -26.34
CA VAL A 136 12.50 52.76 -27.03
C VAL A 136 12.84 51.36 -26.55
N CYS A 137 14.12 51.01 -26.40
CA CYS A 137 14.53 49.71 -25.85
C CYS A 137 14.04 49.50 -24.40
N LEU A 138 14.11 50.53 -23.56
CA LEU A 138 13.59 50.50 -22.19
C LEU A 138 12.07 50.32 -22.15
N LEU A 139 11.33 50.99 -23.03
CA LEU A 139 9.88 50.82 -23.17
C LEU A 139 9.54 49.39 -23.63
N MET A 140 10.20 48.89 -24.68
CA MET A 140 9.97 47.53 -25.18
C MET A 140 10.23 46.47 -24.11
N SER A 141 11.40 46.53 -23.45
CA SER A 141 11.75 45.59 -22.39
C SER A 141 10.81 45.65 -21.18
N GLY A 142 10.40 46.85 -20.75
CA GLY A 142 9.41 47.03 -19.68
C GLY A 142 8.05 46.43 -20.01
N THR A 143 7.54 46.63 -21.23
CA THR A 143 6.27 46.02 -21.67
C THR A 143 6.36 44.50 -21.78
N TRP A 144 7.49 43.96 -22.25
CA TRP A 144 7.70 42.50 -22.32
C TRP A 144 7.80 41.86 -20.93
N MET A 145 8.49 42.49 -19.99
CA MET A 145 8.62 42.01 -18.61
C MET A 145 7.26 41.96 -17.90
N SER A 146 6.44 43.01 -18.05
CA SER A 146 5.08 43.05 -17.49
C SER A 146 4.14 41.99 -18.06
N ARG A 147 4.34 41.58 -19.32
CA ARG A 147 3.54 40.52 -19.98
C ARG A 147 3.88 39.13 -19.46
N LEU A 148 5.17 38.82 -19.27
CA LEU A 148 5.62 37.48 -18.88
C LEU A 148 5.24 37.13 -17.44
N LEU A 149 5.29 38.10 -16.52
CA LEU A 149 4.94 37.92 -15.11
C LEU A 149 3.46 37.55 -14.88
N ARG A 150 2.57 37.74 -15.87
CA ARG A 150 1.11 37.49 -15.74
C ARG A 150 0.62 36.15 -16.29
N THR A 151 1.50 35.28 -16.80
CA THR A 151 1.08 34.00 -17.41
C THR A 151 1.93 32.85 -16.90
N ASN A 152 1.47 32.11 -15.89
CA ASN A 152 2.16 30.91 -15.44
C ASN A 152 1.22 29.80 -14.93
N LEU A 153 0.26 29.40 -15.78
CA LEU A 153 -0.80 28.44 -15.43
C LEU A 153 -0.65 27.06 -16.10
N MET A 154 0.33 26.87 -16.98
CA MET A 154 0.51 25.62 -17.76
C MET A 154 1.68 24.76 -17.28
N GLU A 155 2.32 25.08 -16.15
CA GLU A 155 3.51 24.31 -15.68
C GLU A 155 3.14 22.96 -15.03
N ASP A 156 1.92 22.78 -14.49
CA ASP A 156 1.49 21.57 -13.78
C ASP A 156 0.21 20.95 -14.35
N VAL A 157 0.32 20.37 -15.55
CA VAL A 157 -0.79 19.74 -16.30
C VAL A 157 -1.39 18.54 -15.54
N PHE A 158 -0.60 17.87 -14.70
CA PHE A 158 -1.01 16.69 -13.94
C PHE A 158 -1.38 17.00 -12.48
N ASN A 159 -1.50 18.28 -12.12
CA ASN A 159 -1.91 18.75 -10.80
C ASN A 159 -1.08 18.18 -9.63
N VAL A 160 0.18 17.81 -9.89
CA VAL A 160 1.04 17.09 -8.94
C VAL A 160 1.31 17.94 -7.70
N GLU A 161 1.45 19.25 -7.88
CA GLU A 161 1.75 20.17 -6.78
C GLU A 161 0.54 20.36 -5.86
N ASN A 162 -0.67 20.50 -6.42
CA ASN A 162 -1.89 20.69 -5.63
C ASN A 162 -2.37 19.40 -4.95
N GLU A 163 -2.04 18.24 -5.52
CA GLU A 163 -2.28 16.92 -4.91
C GLU A 163 -1.17 16.51 -3.91
N SER A 164 -0.08 17.28 -3.82
CA SER A 164 0.99 17.01 -2.86
C SER A 164 0.66 17.55 -1.47
N PHE A 165 1.02 16.81 -0.42
CA PHE A 165 0.77 17.19 0.96
C PHE A 165 1.92 16.78 1.88
N GLN A 166 2.02 17.46 3.02
CA GLN A 166 3.02 17.17 4.04
C GLN A 166 2.75 15.80 4.67
N GLN A 167 3.78 14.98 4.81
CA GLN A 167 3.72 13.65 5.43
C GLN A 167 4.54 13.63 6.73
N GLU A 168 4.40 12.56 7.52
CA GLU A 168 5.16 12.40 8.76
C GLU A 168 6.66 12.25 8.46
N THR A 169 7.47 13.05 9.15
CA THR A 169 8.93 13.11 8.96
C THR A 169 9.70 12.57 10.15
N ARG A 170 9.04 12.43 11.30
CA ARG A 170 9.64 11.91 12.52
C ARG A 170 9.61 10.39 12.49
N LEU A 171 10.71 9.78 12.90
CA LEU A 171 10.74 8.36 13.25
C LEU A 171 10.15 8.19 14.65
N ILE A 172 9.08 7.39 14.77
CA ILE A 172 8.40 7.13 16.05
C ILE A 172 8.49 5.63 16.35
N GLU A 173 9.46 5.26 17.18
CA GLU A 173 9.72 3.87 17.54
C GLU A 173 9.14 3.51 18.91
N ASN A 174 8.60 2.29 19.00
CA ASN A 174 8.19 1.67 20.25
C ASN A 174 8.44 0.14 20.22
N GLU A 175 8.06 -0.52 21.32
CA GLU A 175 8.23 -1.98 21.54
C GLU A 175 7.57 -2.87 20.45
N TYR A 176 6.64 -2.30 19.68
CA TYR A 176 5.77 -2.98 18.73
C TYR A 176 5.86 -2.42 17.31
N SER A 177 6.43 -1.22 17.13
CA SER A 177 6.24 -0.46 15.90
C SER A 177 6.90 -1.10 14.69
N VAL A 178 6.40 -0.81 13.50
CA VAL A 178 7.13 -1.06 12.25
C VAL A 178 7.29 0.28 11.53
N ASN A 179 8.51 0.63 11.18
CA ASN A 179 8.89 1.94 10.69
C ASN A 179 9.51 1.81 9.30
N LEU A 180 8.88 2.43 8.30
CA LEU A 180 9.31 2.34 6.90
C LEU A 180 9.87 3.72 6.47
N PRO A 181 11.13 3.81 6.03
CA PRO A 181 11.67 5.06 5.50
C PRO A 181 11.04 5.39 4.15
N THR A 182 10.72 6.65 3.92
CA THR A 182 10.00 7.08 2.71
C THR A 182 10.58 8.32 2.06
N ARG A 183 10.24 8.49 0.78
CA ARG A 183 10.45 9.74 0.02
C ARG A 183 9.13 10.22 -0.54
N PHE A 184 8.78 11.48 -0.30
CA PHE A 184 7.54 12.07 -0.79
C PHE A 184 7.77 13.43 -1.44
N TYR A 185 6.94 13.73 -2.42
CA TYR A 185 6.98 15.01 -3.13
C TYR A 185 6.08 16.02 -2.41
N TYR A 186 6.61 17.19 -2.06
CA TYR A 186 5.85 18.30 -1.47
C TYR A 186 6.59 19.63 -1.70
N ARG A 187 5.85 20.70 -2.04
CA ARG A 187 6.42 22.04 -2.31
C ARG A 187 7.52 22.04 -3.37
N LYS A 188 7.26 21.42 -4.52
CA LYS A 188 8.20 21.25 -5.63
C LYS A 188 9.52 20.54 -5.30
N LYS A 189 9.59 19.76 -4.21
CA LYS A 189 10.79 19.04 -3.78
C LYS A 189 10.46 17.64 -3.28
N TRP A 190 11.43 16.73 -3.41
CA TRP A 190 11.42 15.45 -2.72
C TRP A 190 11.93 15.62 -1.30
N ASN A 191 11.20 15.07 -0.34
CA ASN A 191 11.48 15.13 1.09
C ASN A 191 11.57 13.70 1.63
N ASN A 192 12.43 13.48 2.62
CA ASN A 192 12.49 12.21 3.34
C ASN A 192 11.45 12.21 4.46
N GLY A 193 10.89 11.04 4.77
CA GLY A 193 9.96 10.86 5.87
C GLY A 193 9.89 9.42 6.34
N TYR A 194 8.86 9.11 7.11
CA TYR A 194 8.62 7.78 7.67
C TYR A 194 7.13 7.44 7.70
N ILE A 195 6.81 6.20 7.35
CA ILE A 195 5.54 5.60 7.74
C ILE A 195 5.77 4.87 9.07
N ASN A 196 5.09 5.32 10.13
CA ASN A 196 5.22 4.74 11.47
C ASN A 196 3.96 3.94 11.81
N VAL A 197 4.04 2.61 11.72
CA VAL A 197 3.01 1.69 12.22
C VAL A 197 3.22 1.51 13.72
N VAL A 198 2.82 2.48 14.52
CA VAL A 198 3.01 2.47 15.99
C VAL A 198 2.10 1.45 16.69
N ASN A 199 1.01 1.04 16.04
CA ASN A 199 0.09 0.01 16.54
C ASN A 199 -0.23 -1.04 15.46
N PRO A 200 0.63 -2.04 15.26
CA PRO A 200 0.37 -3.11 14.30
C PRO A 200 -0.78 -4.04 14.73
N PHE A 201 -1.22 -3.99 16.00
CA PHE A 201 -2.33 -4.78 16.52
C PHE A 201 -3.70 -4.30 16.04
N ARG A 202 -3.78 -3.15 15.36
CA ARG A 202 -4.97 -2.71 14.61
C ARG A 202 -5.05 -3.35 13.21
N ALA A 203 -4.29 -4.42 12.99
CA ALA A 203 -4.09 -5.08 11.71
C ALA A 203 -3.52 -4.14 10.62
N SER A 204 -2.90 -4.75 9.62
CA SER A 204 -2.35 -4.08 8.45
C SER A 204 -2.77 -4.84 7.21
N ILE A 205 -3.26 -4.13 6.20
CA ILE A 205 -3.47 -4.71 4.87
C ILE A 205 -2.49 -4.08 3.87
N VAL A 206 -1.98 -4.90 2.96
CA VAL A 206 -1.08 -4.50 1.89
C VAL A 206 -1.73 -4.89 0.56
N LEU A 207 -2.21 -3.88 -0.15
CA LEU A 207 -2.91 -3.98 -1.43
C LEU A 207 -1.97 -3.67 -2.60
N GLY A 208 -2.25 -4.23 -3.76
CA GLY A 208 -1.48 -3.94 -4.97
C GLY A 208 -1.43 -5.09 -5.96
N THR A 209 -1.43 -4.79 -7.25
CA THR A 209 -1.22 -5.78 -8.31
C THR A 209 0.14 -6.50 -8.18
N PRO A 210 0.32 -7.68 -8.79
CA PRO A 210 1.64 -8.32 -8.88
C PRO A 210 2.70 -7.35 -9.41
N GLY A 211 3.87 -7.32 -8.78
CA GLY A 211 4.96 -6.40 -9.16
C GLY A 211 4.88 -4.99 -8.56
N SER A 212 3.82 -4.64 -7.82
CA SER A 212 3.72 -3.32 -7.14
C SER A 212 4.73 -3.10 -6.00
N GLY A 213 5.40 -4.17 -5.54
CA GLY A 213 6.40 -4.12 -4.47
C GLY A 213 5.88 -4.45 -3.07
N LYS A 214 4.66 -5.00 -2.93
CA LYS A 214 4.02 -5.33 -1.63
C LYS A 214 4.95 -6.07 -0.66
N SER A 215 5.45 -7.23 -1.09
CA SER A 215 6.22 -8.12 -0.22
C SER A 215 7.59 -7.52 0.09
N TYR A 216 8.30 -7.05 -0.94
CA TYR A 216 9.62 -6.45 -0.82
C TYR A 216 9.66 -5.18 0.05
N ALA A 217 8.69 -4.28 -0.09
CA ALA A 217 8.69 -3.00 0.62
C ALA A 217 8.07 -3.08 2.02
N VAL A 218 6.94 -3.79 2.16
CA VAL A 218 6.15 -3.77 3.40
C VAL A 218 6.28 -5.08 4.17
N VAL A 219 5.96 -6.24 3.57
CA VAL A 219 5.91 -7.53 4.28
C VAL A 219 7.28 -7.91 4.84
N ASN A 220 8.34 -7.79 4.04
CA ASN A 220 9.71 -8.09 4.46
C ASN A 220 10.14 -7.20 5.63
N SER A 221 9.77 -5.91 5.59
CA SER A 221 10.06 -4.96 6.68
C SER A 221 9.32 -5.33 7.96
N PHE A 222 8.07 -5.78 7.86
CA PHE A 222 7.32 -6.31 9.00
C PHE A 222 8.03 -7.53 9.61
N ILE A 223 8.40 -8.52 8.78
CA ILE A 223 9.09 -9.73 9.25
C ILE A 223 10.38 -9.36 9.99
N LYS A 224 11.26 -8.56 9.36
CA LYS A 224 12.56 -8.20 9.92
C LYS A 224 12.43 -7.45 11.24
N GLN A 225 11.66 -6.37 11.28
CA GLN A 225 11.54 -5.54 12.48
C GLN A 225 10.79 -6.23 13.61
N GLN A 226 9.80 -7.08 13.31
CA GLN A 226 9.11 -7.83 14.34
C GLN A 226 9.99 -8.91 14.96
N ILE A 227 10.86 -9.56 14.18
CA ILE A 227 11.87 -10.48 14.70
C ILE A 227 12.84 -9.74 15.63
N GLU A 228 13.38 -8.60 15.20
CA GLU A 228 14.26 -7.75 16.03
C GLU A 228 13.58 -7.35 17.35
N LYS A 229 12.26 -7.15 17.32
CA LYS A 229 11.46 -6.76 18.50
C LYS A 229 10.98 -7.95 19.33
N GLY A 230 11.33 -9.19 19.00
CA GLY A 230 11.01 -10.35 19.84
C GLY A 230 9.59 -10.90 19.64
N TYR A 231 9.01 -10.80 18.44
CA TYR A 231 7.72 -11.40 18.12
C TYR A 231 7.85 -12.91 17.82
N SER A 232 6.94 -13.74 18.32
CA SER A 232 6.70 -15.03 17.66
C SER A 232 5.96 -14.79 16.34
N MET A 233 6.01 -15.73 15.40
CA MET A 233 5.47 -15.46 14.06
C MET A 233 4.89 -16.69 13.39
N TYR A 234 3.74 -16.50 12.77
CA TYR A 234 3.18 -17.38 11.75
C TYR A 234 3.35 -16.68 10.40
N ILE A 235 4.03 -17.34 9.46
CA ILE A 235 4.26 -16.82 8.12
C ILE A 235 3.65 -17.79 7.11
N TYR A 236 2.63 -17.34 6.40
CA TYR A 236 2.12 -18.03 5.22
C TYR A 236 2.86 -17.54 3.98
N ASP A 237 3.74 -18.40 3.46
CA ASP A 237 4.63 -18.14 2.34
C ASP A 237 4.07 -18.80 1.08
N PHE A 238 3.29 -18.02 0.31
CA PHE A 238 2.64 -18.52 -0.91
C PHE A 238 3.65 -18.89 -2.01
N LYS A 239 4.84 -18.27 -2.01
CA LYS A 239 5.93 -18.52 -2.94
C LYS A 239 7.13 -19.08 -2.19
N PHE A 240 6.89 -20.18 -1.47
CA PHE A 240 7.92 -20.78 -0.64
C PHE A 240 9.19 -21.06 -1.48
N SER A 241 10.39 -20.68 -1.02
CA SER A 241 10.76 -20.24 0.33
C SER A 241 11.06 -18.74 0.49
N ASP A 242 10.48 -17.86 -0.32
CA ASP A 242 10.83 -16.42 -0.36
C ASP A 242 10.81 -15.76 1.03
N LEU A 243 9.65 -15.73 1.69
CA LEU A 243 9.52 -15.10 3.01
C LEU A 243 10.19 -15.94 4.12
N SER A 244 10.13 -17.25 3.98
CA SER A 244 10.66 -18.21 4.95
C SER A 244 12.17 -18.10 5.09
N THR A 245 12.89 -17.90 3.97
CA THR A 245 14.35 -17.73 3.95
C THR A 245 14.76 -16.44 4.63
N ILE A 246 14.00 -15.35 4.40
CA ILE A 246 14.23 -14.06 5.06
C ILE A 246 14.03 -14.21 6.57
N ALA A 247 12.92 -14.80 7.00
CA ALA A 247 12.63 -14.99 8.42
C ALA A 247 13.69 -15.85 9.13
N TYR A 248 14.10 -16.97 8.50
CA TYR A 248 15.14 -17.85 9.03
C TYR A 248 16.47 -17.11 9.25
N ASN A 249 16.98 -16.47 8.20
CA ASN A 249 18.27 -15.78 8.26
C ASN A 249 18.21 -14.56 9.19
N HIS A 250 17.10 -13.83 9.21
CA HIS A 250 16.97 -12.67 10.08
C HIS A 250 16.92 -13.07 11.55
N LEU A 251 16.22 -14.16 11.90
CA LEU A 251 16.22 -14.74 13.25
C LEU A 251 17.61 -15.22 13.67
N MET A 252 18.37 -15.83 12.76
CA MET A 252 19.74 -16.25 13.06
C MET A 252 20.64 -15.09 13.44
N ASN A 253 20.46 -13.95 12.77
CA ASN A 253 21.30 -12.76 12.95
C ASN A 253 20.82 -11.84 14.06
N HIS A 254 19.54 -11.91 14.48
CA HIS A 254 18.94 -11.02 15.48
C HIS A 254 18.21 -11.75 16.63
N PRO A 255 18.88 -12.63 17.39
CA PRO A 255 18.27 -13.33 18.52
C PRO A 255 18.03 -12.45 19.76
N GLU A 256 18.71 -11.31 19.88
CA GLU A 256 18.74 -10.44 21.07
C GLU A 256 17.37 -9.88 21.52
N GLY A 257 16.38 -9.80 20.62
CA GLY A 257 15.02 -9.36 20.97
C GLY A 257 14.25 -10.33 21.87
N TYR A 258 14.76 -11.55 22.09
CA TYR A 258 14.04 -12.64 22.74
C TYR A 258 14.63 -13.05 24.09
N LYS A 259 13.76 -13.21 25.10
CA LYS A 259 14.15 -13.83 26.38
C LYS A 259 14.47 -15.32 26.21
N VAL A 260 13.63 -16.02 25.47
CA VAL A 260 13.85 -17.41 25.03
C VAL A 260 13.91 -17.39 23.52
N LYS A 261 15.04 -17.81 22.94
CA LYS A 261 15.22 -17.80 21.49
C LYS A 261 14.17 -18.71 20.83
N PRO A 262 13.39 -18.22 19.85
CA PRO A 262 12.37 -19.04 19.24
C PRO A 262 13.00 -20.11 18.35
N LYS A 263 12.36 -21.28 18.32
CA LYS A 263 12.69 -22.33 17.36
C LYS A 263 12.02 -22.02 16.02
N PHE A 264 12.73 -22.33 14.93
CA PHE A 264 12.23 -22.12 13.58
C PHE A 264 11.64 -23.42 13.04
N TYR A 265 10.35 -23.41 12.71
CA TYR A 265 9.61 -24.55 12.20
C TYR A 265 9.10 -24.26 10.79
N VAL A 266 9.00 -25.33 10.00
CA VAL A 266 8.54 -25.28 8.60
C VAL A 266 7.53 -26.38 8.37
N ILE A 267 6.41 -26.05 7.74
CA ILE A 267 5.48 -27.03 7.15
C ILE A 267 5.53 -26.86 5.63
N ASN A 268 5.94 -27.91 4.93
CA ASN A 268 6.03 -27.94 3.47
C ASN A 268 5.67 -29.34 2.95
N PHE A 269 4.69 -29.41 2.06
CA PHE A 269 4.22 -30.69 1.49
C PHE A 269 4.94 -31.12 0.20
N ASP A 270 5.68 -30.22 -0.45
CA ASP A 270 6.46 -30.53 -1.66
C ASP A 270 7.86 -31.05 -1.33
N ASP A 271 8.49 -30.51 -0.29
CA ASP A 271 9.82 -30.93 0.16
C ASP A 271 9.79 -31.45 1.61
N PRO A 272 9.50 -32.74 1.82
CA PRO A 272 9.50 -33.36 3.15
C PRO A 272 10.85 -33.28 3.89
N ARG A 273 11.98 -33.11 3.19
CA ARG A 273 13.30 -32.93 3.82
C ARG A 273 13.38 -31.62 4.58
N ARG A 274 12.68 -30.60 4.08
CA ARG A 274 12.63 -29.25 4.65
C ARG A 274 11.28 -28.96 5.31
N SER A 275 10.59 -30.00 5.76
CA SER A 275 9.39 -29.89 6.57
C SER A 275 9.57 -30.60 7.90
N HIS A 276 9.03 -29.99 8.94
CA HIS A 276 8.69 -30.67 10.18
C HIS A 276 7.35 -31.40 10.02
N ARG A 277 7.07 -32.33 10.93
CA ARG A 277 5.80 -33.04 11.01
C ARG A 277 4.95 -32.42 12.11
N CYS A 278 3.69 -32.17 11.82
CA CYS A 278 2.74 -31.64 12.79
C CYS A 278 1.35 -32.22 12.54
N ASN A 279 0.71 -32.79 13.56
CA ASN A 279 -0.68 -33.23 13.44
C ASN A 279 -1.60 -32.08 13.85
N PRO A 280 -2.34 -31.46 12.92
CA PRO A 280 -3.20 -30.34 13.25
C PRO A 280 -4.52 -30.73 13.92
N ILE A 281 -4.85 -32.03 14.00
CA ILE A 281 -5.96 -32.55 14.80
C ILE A 281 -5.48 -33.39 15.98
N HIS A 282 -4.33 -33.04 16.56
CA HIS A 282 -3.81 -33.73 17.74
C HIS A 282 -4.87 -33.79 18.86
N PRO A 283 -5.03 -34.94 19.55
CA PRO A 283 -6.09 -35.12 20.54
C PRO A 283 -6.04 -34.10 21.69
N ASP A 284 -4.84 -33.67 22.10
CA ASP A 284 -4.64 -32.62 23.12
C ASP A 284 -5.29 -31.28 22.78
N PHE A 285 -5.65 -31.05 21.51
CA PHE A 285 -6.33 -29.83 21.08
C PHE A 285 -7.86 -29.95 21.04
N MET A 286 -8.41 -31.09 21.45
CA MET A 286 -9.86 -31.37 21.40
C MET A 286 -10.36 -31.80 22.79
N GLU A 287 -11.11 -30.90 23.43
CA GLU A 287 -11.72 -31.15 24.74
C GLU A 287 -13.08 -31.83 24.57
N ASP A 288 -13.86 -31.40 23.57
CA ASP A 288 -15.18 -31.93 23.26
C ASP A 288 -15.41 -32.11 21.74
N ILE A 289 -16.54 -32.73 21.39
CA ILE A 289 -16.92 -33.02 19.99
C ILE A 289 -17.09 -31.76 19.14
N THR A 290 -17.34 -30.59 19.74
CA THR A 290 -17.45 -29.33 19.00
C THR A 290 -16.11 -28.91 18.43
N ASP A 291 -14.99 -29.22 19.09
CA ASP A 291 -13.66 -29.00 18.51
C ASP A 291 -13.43 -29.87 17.28
N ALA A 292 -13.91 -31.12 17.27
CA ALA A 292 -13.86 -31.99 16.10
C ALA A 292 -14.72 -31.45 14.95
N TYR A 293 -15.91 -30.92 15.27
CA TYR A 293 -16.77 -30.24 14.31
C TYR A 293 -16.09 -28.99 13.73
N GLU A 294 -15.45 -28.13 14.54
CA GLU A 294 -14.71 -26.96 14.04
C GLU A 294 -13.58 -27.35 13.09
N SER A 295 -12.87 -28.45 13.40
CA SER A 295 -11.86 -29.08 12.53
C SER A 295 -12.46 -29.47 11.19
N ALA A 296 -13.49 -30.33 11.21
CA ALA A 296 -14.15 -30.84 10.01
C ALA A 296 -14.71 -29.71 9.14
N TYR A 297 -15.37 -28.74 9.78
CA TYR A 297 -15.92 -27.56 9.13
C TYR A 297 -14.84 -26.81 8.36
N THR A 298 -13.73 -26.47 9.01
CA THR A 298 -12.62 -25.73 8.37
C THR A 298 -12.07 -26.47 7.15
N ILE A 299 -11.88 -27.78 7.26
CA ILE A 299 -11.34 -28.62 6.18
C ILE A 299 -12.31 -28.63 4.99
N MET A 300 -13.58 -28.91 5.25
CA MET A 300 -14.60 -29.03 4.21
C MET A 300 -14.84 -27.72 3.47
N LEU A 301 -14.82 -26.57 4.16
CA LEU A 301 -14.96 -25.26 3.51
C LEU A 301 -13.73 -24.88 2.68
N ASN A 302 -12.52 -25.22 3.13
CA ASN A 302 -11.33 -24.96 2.32
C ASN A 302 -11.26 -25.87 1.07
N LEU A 303 -11.79 -27.10 1.15
CA LEU A 303 -11.92 -28.00 0.00
C LEU A 303 -13.01 -27.55 -0.98
N ASN A 304 -14.08 -26.93 -0.48
CA ASN A 304 -15.21 -26.44 -1.26
C ASN A 304 -15.54 -24.97 -0.93
N LYS A 305 -14.77 -24.03 -1.49
CA LYS A 305 -14.94 -22.59 -1.23
C LYS A 305 -16.36 -22.05 -1.47
N THR A 306 -17.12 -22.65 -2.38
CA THR A 306 -18.52 -22.27 -2.64
C THR A 306 -19.44 -22.50 -1.43
N TRP A 307 -19.05 -23.34 -0.48
CA TRP A 307 -19.81 -23.61 0.74
C TRP A 307 -19.74 -22.46 1.75
N VAL A 308 -18.74 -21.57 1.64
CA VAL A 308 -18.64 -20.35 2.47
C VAL A 308 -19.90 -19.49 2.34
N GLN A 309 -20.54 -19.48 1.16
CA GLN A 309 -21.77 -18.71 0.90
C GLN A 309 -23.06 -19.50 1.19
N LYS A 310 -22.97 -20.80 1.51
CA LYS A 310 -24.09 -21.72 1.71
C LYS A 310 -24.14 -22.29 3.13
N GLN A 311 -23.59 -21.56 4.11
CA GLN A 311 -23.58 -22.00 5.50
C GLN A 311 -25.02 -22.20 6.03
N GLY A 312 -25.24 -23.28 6.77
CA GLY A 312 -26.57 -23.69 7.24
C GLY A 312 -27.41 -24.48 6.22
N ASP A 313 -26.92 -24.68 4.99
CA ASP A 313 -27.52 -25.62 4.04
C ASP A 313 -27.24 -27.07 4.49
N PHE A 314 -28.27 -27.91 4.48
CA PHE A 314 -28.19 -29.31 4.90
C PHE A 314 -27.10 -30.09 4.14
N PHE A 315 -26.91 -29.81 2.85
CA PHE A 315 -25.88 -30.46 2.03
C PHE A 315 -24.44 -30.02 2.34
N VAL A 316 -24.28 -28.93 3.11
CA VAL A 316 -23.00 -28.47 3.65
C VAL A 316 -22.79 -29.05 5.05
N GLU A 317 -23.81 -29.02 5.90
CA GLU A 317 -23.73 -29.46 7.29
C GLU A 317 -23.55 -30.97 7.44
N SER A 318 -24.28 -31.77 6.66
CA SER A 318 -24.21 -33.24 6.71
C SER A 318 -22.78 -33.80 6.54
N PRO A 319 -22.03 -33.50 5.47
CA PRO A 319 -20.68 -34.05 5.30
C PRO A 319 -19.69 -33.55 6.38
N ILE A 320 -19.92 -32.36 6.96
CA ILE A 320 -19.12 -31.83 8.08
C ILE A 320 -19.39 -32.64 9.34
N ILE A 321 -20.66 -32.89 9.67
CA ILE A 321 -21.08 -33.71 10.82
C ILE A 321 -20.49 -35.12 10.73
N LEU A 322 -20.59 -35.76 9.55
CA LEU A 322 -20.05 -37.09 9.34
C LEU A 322 -18.54 -37.14 9.58
N PHE A 323 -17.81 -36.16 9.04
CA PHE A 323 -16.36 -36.12 9.21
C PHE A 323 -15.95 -35.74 10.64
N ALA A 324 -16.73 -34.90 11.32
CA ALA A 324 -16.55 -34.60 12.74
C ALA A 324 -16.69 -35.85 13.62
N ALA A 325 -17.70 -36.70 13.35
CA ALA A 325 -17.90 -37.96 14.04
C ALA A 325 -16.70 -38.91 13.86
N VAL A 326 -16.14 -38.98 12.64
CA VAL A 326 -14.92 -39.78 12.35
C VAL A 326 -13.71 -39.26 13.13
N ILE A 327 -13.50 -37.94 13.16
CA ILE A 327 -12.39 -37.33 13.91
C ILE A 327 -12.55 -37.61 15.41
N TRP A 328 -13.76 -37.41 15.94
CA TRP A 328 -14.05 -37.62 17.36
C TRP A 328 -13.90 -39.09 17.77
N PHE A 329 -14.37 -40.02 16.94
CA PHE A 329 -14.12 -41.46 17.13
C PHE A 329 -12.63 -41.75 17.27
N LEU A 330 -11.79 -41.24 16.37
CA LEU A 330 -10.34 -41.47 16.45
C LEU A 330 -9.70 -40.83 17.69
N ARG A 331 -10.28 -39.73 18.19
CA ARG A 331 -9.85 -39.10 19.45
C ARG A 331 -10.14 -40.01 20.65
N ILE A 332 -11.32 -40.59 20.75
CA ILE A 332 -11.69 -41.45 21.90
C ILE A 332 -11.10 -42.86 21.78
N TYR A 333 -10.90 -43.36 20.55
CA TYR A 333 -10.37 -44.69 20.31
C TYR A 333 -8.89 -44.81 20.74
N LYS A 334 -8.63 -45.71 21.70
CA LYS A 334 -7.29 -45.96 22.27
C LYS A 334 -6.58 -44.66 22.68
N ASP A 335 -7.32 -43.77 23.36
CA ASP A 335 -6.82 -42.50 23.90
C ASP A 335 -6.15 -41.61 22.84
N GLY A 336 -6.75 -41.53 21.65
CA GLY A 336 -6.31 -40.62 20.60
C GLY A 336 -5.06 -41.05 19.84
N LYS A 337 -4.53 -42.25 20.10
CA LYS A 337 -3.30 -42.76 19.44
C LYS A 337 -3.35 -42.68 17.91
N TYR A 338 -4.52 -42.87 17.32
CA TYR A 338 -4.72 -42.83 15.86
C TYR A 338 -5.46 -41.57 15.40
N CYS A 339 -5.59 -40.57 16.27
CA CYS A 339 -6.26 -39.31 15.95
C CYS A 339 -5.35 -38.42 15.11
N THR A 340 -5.22 -38.74 13.82
CA THR A 340 -4.48 -37.93 12.86
C THR A 340 -5.30 -37.74 11.59
N PHE A 341 -5.05 -36.63 10.88
CA PHE A 341 -5.82 -36.29 9.69
C PHE A 341 -5.78 -37.40 8.60
N PRO A 342 -4.63 -38.03 8.32
CA PRO A 342 -4.57 -39.21 7.45
C PRO A 342 -5.45 -40.38 7.88
N HIS A 343 -5.47 -40.73 9.18
CA HIS A 343 -6.32 -41.81 9.69
C HIS A 343 -7.81 -41.49 9.51
N ALA A 344 -8.20 -40.22 9.73
CA ALA A 344 -9.58 -39.78 9.55
C ALA A 344 -10.02 -39.92 8.08
N ILE A 345 -9.17 -39.54 7.12
CA ILE A 345 -9.47 -39.70 5.69
C ILE A 345 -9.60 -41.18 5.31
N GLU A 346 -8.64 -42.01 5.72
CA GLU A 346 -8.66 -43.44 5.39
C GLU A 346 -9.86 -44.15 6.02
N LEU A 347 -10.21 -43.81 7.27
CA LEU A 347 -11.37 -44.39 7.96
C LEU A 347 -12.68 -43.99 7.28
N LEU A 348 -12.84 -42.71 6.92
CA LEU A 348 -14.01 -42.25 6.17
C LEU A 348 -14.14 -43.02 4.83
N ASN A 349 -13.03 -43.29 4.15
CA ASN A 349 -13.03 -44.00 2.85
C ASN A 349 -13.31 -45.49 2.95
N ARG A 350 -13.45 -46.07 4.14
CA ARG A 350 -13.94 -47.44 4.32
C ARG A 350 -15.41 -47.57 3.90
N ARG A 351 -15.86 -48.82 3.81
CA ARG A 351 -17.26 -49.16 3.53
C ARG A 351 -18.13 -48.62 4.65
N TYR A 352 -19.18 -47.87 4.33
CA TYR A 352 -20.03 -47.27 5.37
C TYR A 352 -20.79 -48.37 6.15
N GLU A 353 -20.99 -49.55 5.54
CA GLU A 353 -21.53 -50.74 6.20
C GLU A 353 -20.64 -51.23 7.34
N ASP A 354 -19.33 -50.95 7.27
CA ASP A 354 -18.39 -51.24 8.35
C ASP A 354 -18.31 -50.06 9.32
N VAL A 355 -18.25 -48.83 8.81
CA VAL A 355 -17.99 -47.62 9.61
C VAL A 355 -19.18 -47.20 10.47
N PHE A 356 -20.41 -47.25 9.96
CA PHE A 356 -21.58 -46.78 10.69
C PHE A 356 -21.85 -47.61 11.96
N PRO A 357 -21.84 -48.95 11.93
CA PRO A 357 -21.95 -49.74 13.16
C PRO A 357 -20.87 -49.38 14.18
N ILE A 358 -19.64 -49.11 13.73
CA ILE A 358 -18.55 -48.68 14.61
C ILE A 358 -18.88 -47.34 15.25
N LEU A 359 -19.17 -46.31 14.47
CA LEU A 359 -19.42 -44.97 15.01
C LEU A 359 -20.67 -44.95 15.93
N THR A 360 -21.75 -45.65 15.58
CA THR A 360 -22.98 -45.72 16.38
C THR A 360 -22.80 -46.52 17.67
N SER A 361 -21.81 -47.40 17.77
CA SER A 361 -21.52 -48.12 19.01
C SER A 361 -20.93 -47.25 20.13
N TYR A 362 -20.62 -45.98 19.85
CA TYR A 362 -20.12 -45.02 20.83
C TYR A 362 -21.24 -44.03 21.21
N PRO A 363 -21.67 -43.97 22.49
CA PRO A 363 -22.76 -43.11 22.93
C PRO A 363 -22.56 -41.62 22.62
N GLU A 364 -21.31 -41.13 22.67
CA GLU A 364 -20.98 -39.72 22.37
C GLU A 364 -21.29 -39.31 20.93
N LEU A 365 -21.40 -40.27 20.01
CA LEU A 365 -21.63 -40.03 18.58
C LEU A 365 -23.09 -40.23 18.15
N GLU A 366 -23.93 -40.81 19.00
CA GLU A 366 -25.30 -41.21 18.66
C GLU A 366 -26.12 -40.06 18.05
N ASN A 367 -26.12 -38.90 18.73
CA ASN A 367 -26.86 -37.70 18.28
C ASN A 367 -26.36 -37.15 16.95
N TYR A 368 -25.06 -37.27 16.65
CA TYR A 368 -24.48 -36.78 15.39
C TYR A 368 -24.79 -37.72 14.22
N LEU A 369 -25.00 -39.01 14.51
CA LEU A 369 -25.23 -40.04 13.49
C LEU A 369 -26.71 -40.34 13.25
N SER A 370 -27.61 -39.96 14.16
CA SER A 370 -29.06 -40.18 14.05
C SER A 370 -29.60 -39.89 12.64
N PRO A 371 -29.32 -38.73 12.00
CA PRO A 371 -29.88 -38.43 10.68
C PRO A 371 -29.39 -39.37 9.57
N PHE A 372 -28.17 -39.90 9.72
CA PHE A 372 -27.58 -40.87 8.78
C PHE A 372 -28.14 -42.27 9.01
N MET A 373 -28.35 -42.63 10.28
CA MET A 373 -28.93 -43.92 10.66
C MET A 373 -30.41 -44.01 10.28
N ASP A 374 -31.18 -42.93 10.45
CA ASP A 374 -32.57 -42.86 10.01
C ASP A 374 -32.68 -43.03 8.49
N ALA A 375 -31.79 -42.40 7.72
CA ALA A 375 -31.72 -42.58 6.27
C ALA A 375 -31.29 -44.01 5.87
N TRP A 376 -30.34 -44.60 6.60
CA TRP A 376 -29.87 -45.97 6.39
C TRP A 376 -30.98 -47.00 6.66
N GLN A 377 -31.65 -46.91 7.81
CA GLN A 377 -32.71 -47.83 8.22
C GLN A 377 -34.00 -47.60 7.43
N GLY A 378 -34.30 -46.36 7.04
CA GLY A 378 -35.45 -45.98 6.24
C GLY A 378 -35.35 -46.31 4.75
N GLY A 379 -34.25 -46.93 4.30
CA GLY A 379 -34.04 -47.32 2.90
C GLY A 379 -33.72 -46.16 1.94
N ALA A 380 -33.38 -44.97 2.46
CA ALA A 380 -33.04 -43.78 1.68
C ALA A 380 -31.56 -43.77 1.22
N MET A 381 -31.10 -44.88 0.64
CA MET A 381 -29.68 -45.10 0.31
C MET A 381 -29.13 -44.10 -0.71
N GLU A 382 -29.94 -43.65 -1.68
CA GLU A 382 -29.48 -42.66 -2.68
C GLU A 382 -29.14 -41.31 -2.03
N GLN A 383 -29.97 -40.83 -1.09
CA GLN A 383 -29.74 -39.57 -0.39
C GLN A 383 -28.52 -39.66 0.52
N LEU A 384 -28.37 -40.78 1.23
CA LEU A 384 -27.22 -41.04 2.08
C LEU A 384 -25.92 -41.15 1.26
N ALA A 385 -25.95 -41.86 0.13
CA ALA A 385 -24.82 -41.97 -0.77
C ALA A 385 -24.39 -40.58 -1.29
N GLY A 386 -25.34 -39.70 -1.60
CA GLY A 386 -25.07 -38.31 -1.99
C GLY A 386 -24.33 -37.52 -0.90
N GLN A 387 -24.75 -37.65 0.37
CA GLN A 387 -24.11 -37.00 1.52
C GLN A 387 -22.71 -37.56 1.81
N ILE A 388 -22.53 -38.88 1.74
CA ILE A 388 -21.23 -39.51 1.93
C ILE A 388 -20.29 -39.11 0.78
N ALA A 389 -20.79 -39.07 -0.45
CA ALA A 389 -20.00 -38.67 -1.62
C ALA A 389 -19.53 -37.20 -1.52
N SER A 390 -20.36 -36.30 -0.98
CA SER A 390 -19.98 -34.89 -0.79
C SER A 390 -18.88 -34.71 0.26
N ALA A 391 -18.71 -35.65 1.19
CA ALA A 391 -17.55 -35.73 2.09
C ALA A 391 -16.34 -36.42 1.42
N LYS A 392 -16.53 -37.61 0.84
CA LYS A 392 -15.45 -38.47 0.33
C LYS A 392 -14.72 -37.87 -0.87
N ILE A 393 -15.44 -37.32 -1.86
CA ILE A 393 -14.84 -36.86 -3.13
C ILE A 393 -13.84 -35.71 -2.89
N PRO A 394 -14.15 -34.67 -2.09
CA PRO A 394 -13.18 -33.62 -1.80
C PRO A 394 -11.99 -34.13 -0.98
N LEU A 395 -12.24 -34.96 0.06
CA LEU A 395 -11.18 -35.49 0.92
C LEU A 395 -10.24 -36.46 0.21
N SER A 396 -10.72 -37.22 -0.79
CA SER A 396 -9.87 -38.14 -1.56
C SER A 396 -8.79 -37.41 -2.36
N ARG A 397 -9.00 -36.14 -2.71
CA ARG A 397 -7.99 -35.28 -3.37
C ARG A 397 -6.80 -34.96 -2.46
N MET A 398 -6.95 -35.14 -1.15
CA MET A 398 -5.91 -34.91 -0.13
C MET A 398 -5.07 -36.16 0.15
N ILE A 399 -5.41 -37.30 -0.43
CA ILE A 399 -4.69 -38.55 -0.22
C ILE A 399 -3.38 -38.49 -1.02
N SER A 400 -2.27 -38.22 -0.32
CA SER A 400 -0.94 -38.36 -0.88
C SER A 400 0.06 -38.84 0.17
N PRO A 401 1.10 -39.60 -0.21
CA PRO A 401 2.13 -40.03 0.73
C PRO A 401 2.81 -38.86 1.45
N GLN A 402 3.07 -37.75 0.75
CA GLN A 402 3.73 -36.57 1.32
C GLN A 402 2.85 -35.85 2.36
N LEU A 403 1.56 -35.65 2.08
CA LEU A 403 0.63 -35.07 3.04
C LEU A 403 0.52 -35.97 4.28
N TYR A 404 0.42 -37.28 4.06
CA TYR A 404 0.33 -38.25 5.14
C TYR A 404 1.59 -38.23 6.00
N TRP A 405 2.77 -38.12 5.40
CA TRP A 405 4.01 -37.97 6.14
C TRP A 405 3.99 -36.76 7.09
N VAL A 406 3.70 -35.57 6.56
CA VAL A 406 3.74 -34.31 7.32
C VAL A 406 2.66 -34.25 8.41
N MET A 407 1.48 -34.80 8.17
CA MET A 407 0.30 -34.61 9.03
C MET A 407 0.00 -35.79 9.98
N SER A 408 0.84 -36.82 10.01
CA SER A 408 0.61 -38.04 10.80
C SER A 408 1.35 -38.09 12.14
N ASP A 409 2.12 -37.05 12.48
CA ASP A 409 2.98 -37.01 13.66
C ASP A 409 3.20 -35.58 14.11
N SER A 410 3.68 -35.37 15.33
CA SER A 410 3.84 -34.04 15.94
C SER A 410 5.22 -33.85 16.55
N GLU A 411 6.06 -33.08 15.86
CA GLU A 411 7.39 -32.67 16.34
C GLU A 411 7.35 -31.35 17.13
N PHE A 412 6.25 -30.61 17.02
CA PHE A 412 6.02 -29.35 17.73
C PHE A 412 4.53 -29.05 17.86
N THR A 413 4.22 -28.16 18.80
CA THR A 413 2.87 -27.64 19.06
C THR A 413 2.62 -26.31 18.33
N LEU A 414 1.37 -26.06 17.94
CA LEU A 414 0.97 -24.86 17.19
C LEU A 414 0.85 -23.58 18.04
N ASP A 415 1.18 -23.65 19.34
CA ASP A 415 1.16 -22.55 20.29
C ASP A 415 2.38 -21.61 20.13
N ILE A 416 2.54 -21.02 18.95
CA ILE A 416 3.77 -20.29 18.57
C ILE A 416 4.16 -19.15 19.54
N ASN A 417 3.21 -18.61 20.29
CA ASN A 417 3.40 -17.50 21.21
C ASN A 417 3.53 -17.93 22.68
N ASN A 418 3.84 -19.20 22.92
CA ASN A 418 4.22 -19.69 24.23
C ASN A 418 5.50 -18.98 24.71
N PRO A 419 5.48 -18.24 25.85
CA PRO A 419 6.67 -17.54 26.36
C PRO A 419 7.84 -18.46 26.70
N ASP A 420 7.57 -19.70 27.08
CA ASP A 420 8.58 -20.68 27.52
C ASP A 420 9.19 -21.44 26.34
N GLU A 421 8.44 -21.55 25.24
CA GLU A 421 8.89 -22.17 23.99
C GLU A 421 8.33 -21.44 22.76
N PRO A 422 8.81 -20.20 22.49
CA PRO A 422 8.32 -19.42 21.37
C PRO A 422 8.77 -20.00 20.04
N LYS A 423 7.99 -19.75 18.99
CA LYS A 423 8.21 -20.36 17.68
C LYS A 423 8.04 -19.35 16.55
N ILE A 424 8.85 -19.49 15.51
CA ILE A 424 8.58 -18.91 14.20
C ILE A 424 8.19 -20.07 13.29
N LEU A 425 6.93 -20.09 12.85
CA LEU A 425 6.38 -21.12 12.00
C LEU A 425 6.17 -20.56 10.60
N CYS A 426 6.91 -21.11 9.64
CA CYS A 426 6.73 -20.85 8.22
C CYS A 426 5.93 -21.97 7.57
N VAL A 427 4.89 -21.61 6.85
CA VAL A 427 4.04 -22.56 6.14
C VAL A 427 4.14 -22.25 4.66
N GLY A 428 4.72 -23.18 3.92
CA GLY A 428 4.88 -23.07 2.48
C GLY A 428 3.66 -23.57 1.73
N ASN A 429 3.25 -22.82 0.72
CA ASN A 429 2.32 -23.29 -0.30
C ASN A 429 3.00 -23.35 -1.68
N ASN A 430 2.36 -24.03 -2.61
CA ASN A 430 2.77 -24.10 -4.00
C ASN A 430 1.63 -23.63 -4.91
N PRO A 431 1.85 -22.60 -5.74
CA PRO A 431 0.86 -22.10 -6.69
C PRO A 431 0.25 -23.19 -7.59
N ASP A 432 1.02 -24.20 -7.99
CA ASP A 432 0.58 -25.28 -8.88
C ASP A 432 -0.37 -26.27 -8.18
N ARG A 433 -0.31 -26.35 -6.85
CA ARG A 433 -1.07 -27.31 -6.02
C ARG A 433 -1.96 -26.64 -4.99
N GLN A 434 -2.25 -25.35 -5.21
CA GLN A 434 -2.88 -24.46 -4.25
C GLN A 434 -4.20 -25.01 -3.67
N ASN A 435 -5.06 -25.61 -4.50
CA ASN A 435 -6.37 -26.10 -4.03
C ASN A 435 -6.24 -27.27 -3.04
N ILE A 436 -5.26 -28.14 -3.23
CA ILE A 436 -5.02 -29.30 -2.37
C ILE A 436 -4.38 -28.80 -1.07
N TYR A 437 -3.25 -28.10 -1.18
CA TYR A 437 -2.53 -27.63 0.00
C TYR A 437 -3.31 -26.58 0.79
N GLY A 438 -4.10 -25.73 0.14
CA GLY A 438 -4.97 -24.76 0.82
C GLY A 438 -5.90 -25.40 1.84
N ALA A 439 -6.41 -26.61 1.59
CA ALA A 439 -7.23 -27.35 2.54
C ALA A 439 -6.47 -27.86 3.75
N ALA A 440 -5.31 -28.48 3.56
CA ALA A 440 -4.47 -28.93 4.67
C ALA A 440 -3.94 -27.74 5.48
N LEU A 441 -3.51 -26.67 4.81
CA LEU A 441 -3.01 -25.46 5.43
C LEU A 441 -4.10 -24.69 6.18
N GLY A 442 -5.34 -24.68 5.67
CA GLY A 442 -6.48 -24.05 6.32
C GLY A 442 -6.74 -24.61 7.73
N LEU A 443 -6.42 -25.88 7.96
CA LEU A 443 -6.55 -26.51 9.26
C LEU A 443 -5.50 -26.05 10.27
N TYR A 444 -4.22 -25.92 9.85
CA TYR A 444 -3.21 -25.29 10.71
C TYR A 444 -3.62 -23.86 11.08
N ASN A 445 -4.18 -23.14 10.11
CA ASN A 445 -4.57 -21.75 10.29
C ASN A 445 -5.66 -21.59 11.34
N SER A 446 -6.77 -22.32 11.24
CA SER A 446 -7.86 -22.22 12.21
C SER A 446 -7.38 -22.55 13.63
N ARG A 447 -6.47 -23.52 13.76
CA ARG A 447 -5.89 -23.90 15.05
C ARG A 447 -4.97 -22.82 15.60
N ILE A 448 -4.07 -22.28 14.77
CA ILE A 448 -3.14 -21.22 15.19
C ILE A 448 -3.92 -19.99 15.66
N VAL A 449 -4.99 -19.58 14.97
CA VAL A 449 -5.84 -18.46 15.40
C VAL A 449 -6.36 -18.64 16.82
N LYS A 450 -6.92 -19.81 17.12
CA LYS A 450 -7.48 -20.11 18.44
C LYS A 450 -6.39 -20.14 19.52
N LEU A 451 -5.20 -20.65 19.20
CA LEU A 451 -4.10 -20.80 20.15
C LEU A 451 -3.39 -19.49 20.46
N ILE A 452 -3.11 -18.65 19.45
CA ILE A 452 -2.38 -17.40 19.65
C ILE A 452 -3.25 -16.31 20.26
N ASN A 453 -4.56 -16.38 20.09
CA ASN A 453 -5.50 -15.35 20.52
C ASN A 453 -5.86 -15.48 22.02
N LYS A 454 -4.84 -15.49 22.89
CA LYS A 454 -4.95 -15.63 24.34
C LYS A 454 -4.17 -14.55 25.08
N LYS A 455 -4.68 -14.09 26.22
CA LYS A 455 -4.01 -13.08 27.07
C LYS A 455 -2.77 -13.68 27.76
N GLY A 456 -1.81 -12.81 28.08
CA GLY A 456 -0.61 -13.19 28.85
C GLY A 456 0.43 -14.02 28.08
N LYS A 457 0.24 -14.21 26.77
CA LYS A 457 1.20 -14.86 25.88
C LYS A 457 2.20 -13.86 25.29
N LEU A 458 3.23 -14.38 24.61
CA LEU A 458 4.20 -13.54 23.91
C LEU A 458 3.49 -12.77 22.78
N LYS A 459 3.97 -11.57 22.47
CA LYS A 459 3.50 -10.83 21.29
C LYS A 459 3.79 -11.66 20.03
N SER A 460 2.82 -11.74 19.14
CA SER A 460 2.90 -12.62 17.97
C SER A 460 2.48 -11.90 16.71
N ALA A 461 2.97 -12.38 15.57
CA ALA A 461 2.64 -11.84 14.26
C ALA A 461 2.03 -12.92 13.36
N VAL A 462 1.01 -12.55 12.60
CA VAL A 462 0.38 -13.37 11.55
C VAL A 462 0.62 -12.64 10.23
N ILE A 463 1.56 -13.17 9.44
CA ILE A 463 1.98 -12.61 8.17
C ILE A 463 1.46 -13.50 7.05
N ILE A 464 0.65 -12.94 6.15
CA ILE A 464 0.04 -13.67 5.03
C ILE A 464 0.33 -12.90 3.74
N ASP A 465 1.11 -13.46 2.82
CA ASP A 465 1.49 -12.75 1.58
C ASP A 465 0.33 -12.60 0.58
N GLU A 466 -0.52 -13.62 0.47
CA GLU A 466 -1.66 -13.65 -0.47
C GLU A 466 -2.88 -14.32 0.18
N LEU A 467 -3.68 -13.54 0.91
CA LEU A 467 -4.83 -14.02 1.69
C LEU A 467 -5.90 -14.79 0.88
N PRO A 468 -6.33 -14.36 -0.33
CA PRO A 468 -7.33 -15.07 -1.13
C PRO A 468 -6.97 -16.53 -1.46
N THR A 469 -5.69 -16.88 -1.36
CA THR A 469 -5.24 -18.24 -1.69
C THR A 469 -5.70 -19.28 -0.67
N ILE A 470 -6.03 -18.86 0.55
CA ILE A 470 -6.40 -19.72 1.69
C ILE A 470 -7.59 -19.12 2.46
N TYR A 471 -8.55 -19.95 2.90
CA TYR A 471 -9.66 -19.46 3.72
C TYR A 471 -9.29 -19.53 5.20
N PHE A 472 -9.24 -18.37 5.85
CA PHE A 472 -8.79 -18.19 7.22
C PHE A 472 -9.99 -17.96 8.13
N LYS A 473 -10.61 -19.05 8.60
CA LYS A 473 -11.79 -18.99 9.48
C LYS A 473 -11.49 -18.22 10.76
N GLY A 474 -12.38 -17.29 11.13
CA GLY A 474 -12.25 -16.48 12.35
C GLY A 474 -11.24 -15.33 12.23
N LEU A 475 -10.81 -14.97 11.01
CA LEU A 475 -9.93 -13.82 10.77
C LEU A 475 -10.55 -12.51 11.30
N ASP A 476 -11.85 -12.34 11.12
CA ASP A 476 -12.64 -11.21 11.62
C ASP A 476 -12.55 -11.09 13.15
N ASN A 477 -12.74 -12.19 13.86
CA ASN A 477 -12.61 -12.25 15.31
C ASN A 477 -11.16 -12.01 15.75
N LEU A 478 -10.19 -12.59 15.04
CA LEU A 478 -8.78 -12.35 15.30
C LEU A 478 -8.45 -10.86 15.19
N ILE A 479 -8.86 -10.18 14.13
CA ILE A 479 -8.62 -8.74 13.94
C ILE A 479 -9.29 -7.92 15.05
N ALA A 480 -10.51 -8.29 15.45
CA ALA A 480 -11.25 -7.58 16.49
C ALA A 480 -10.59 -7.69 17.89
N THR A 481 -10.02 -8.85 18.21
CA THR A 481 -9.47 -9.17 19.55
C THR A 481 -7.95 -9.07 19.64
N ALA A 482 -7.26 -9.02 18.49
CA ALA A 482 -5.81 -8.93 18.30
C ALA A 482 -5.12 -7.92 19.23
N ARG A 483 -5.74 -6.75 19.43
CA ARG A 483 -5.19 -5.70 20.28
C ARG A 483 -5.02 -6.13 21.73
N SER A 484 -5.99 -6.83 22.30
CA SER A 484 -5.92 -7.23 23.71
C SER A 484 -4.97 -8.41 23.94
N ASN A 485 -4.75 -9.22 22.90
CA ASN A 485 -3.89 -10.40 22.91
C ASN A 485 -2.51 -10.17 22.28
N LYS A 486 -2.19 -8.93 21.89
CA LYS A 486 -0.91 -8.54 21.25
C LYS A 486 -0.57 -9.37 20.00
N VAL A 487 -1.57 -9.59 19.14
CA VAL A 487 -1.39 -10.26 17.85
C VAL A 487 -1.35 -9.23 16.73
N ALA A 488 -0.20 -9.07 16.08
CA ALA A 488 -0.03 -8.19 14.92
C ALA A 488 -0.39 -8.94 13.64
N VAL A 489 -1.37 -8.45 12.88
CA VAL A 489 -1.82 -9.11 11.65
C VAL A 489 -1.38 -8.27 10.45
N CYS A 490 -0.70 -8.88 9.47
CA CYS A 490 -0.32 -8.26 8.20
C CYS A 490 -0.80 -9.13 7.04
N LEU A 491 -1.76 -8.61 6.26
CA LEU A 491 -2.47 -9.33 5.21
C LEU A 491 -2.16 -8.70 3.86
N GLY A 492 -1.43 -9.43 3.01
CA GLY A 492 -1.22 -9.09 1.61
C GLY A 492 -2.32 -9.69 0.74
N PHE A 493 -2.81 -8.91 -0.22
CA PHE A 493 -3.63 -9.38 -1.32
C PHE A 493 -3.71 -8.34 -2.43
N GLN A 494 -4.24 -8.70 -3.60
CA GLN A 494 -4.15 -7.82 -4.76
C GLN A 494 -5.23 -6.74 -4.79
N ASP A 495 -6.48 -7.14 -4.51
CA ASP A 495 -7.65 -6.30 -4.72
C ASP A 495 -8.81 -6.71 -3.81
N PHE A 496 -9.67 -5.75 -3.41
CA PHE A 496 -10.83 -6.02 -2.56
C PHE A 496 -11.85 -6.96 -3.21
N SER A 497 -12.00 -6.96 -4.54
CA SER A 497 -12.90 -7.88 -5.24
C SER A 497 -12.45 -9.34 -5.11
N GLN A 498 -11.14 -9.62 -5.03
CA GLN A 498 -10.65 -10.98 -4.78
C GLN A 498 -11.05 -11.44 -3.38
N LEU A 499 -10.96 -10.55 -2.39
CA LEU A 499 -11.39 -10.85 -1.03
C LEU A 499 -12.90 -11.14 -0.97
N LYS A 500 -13.75 -10.30 -1.60
CA LYS A 500 -15.21 -10.52 -1.66
C LYS A 500 -15.57 -11.86 -2.29
N ARG A 501 -14.88 -12.25 -3.37
CA ARG A 501 -15.12 -13.53 -4.04
C ARG A 501 -14.87 -14.72 -3.13
N ASP A 502 -13.76 -14.70 -2.39
CA ASP A 502 -13.27 -15.88 -1.67
C ASP A 502 -13.74 -15.95 -0.20
N TYR A 503 -14.08 -14.81 0.43
CA TYR A 503 -14.61 -14.72 1.80
C TYR A 503 -16.10 -14.35 1.86
N GLY A 504 -16.71 -13.96 0.73
CA GLY A 504 -18.07 -13.43 0.69
C GLY A 504 -18.15 -11.98 1.17
N ASP A 505 -19.23 -11.29 0.81
CA ASP A 505 -19.36 -9.84 1.03
C ASP A 505 -19.35 -9.45 2.52
N LYS A 506 -19.96 -10.26 3.39
CA LYS A 506 -20.08 -9.96 4.82
C LYS A 506 -18.71 -9.99 5.51
N GLU A 507 -17.97 -11.08 5.40
CA GLU A 507 -16.64 -11.22 6.02
C GLU A 507 -15.63 -10.25 5.41
N ALA A 508 -15.66 -10.10 4.07
CA ALA A 508 -14.77 -9.18 3.37
C ALA A 508 -14.99 -7.72 3.83
N ALA A 509 -16.25 -7.29 4.03
CA ALA A 509 -16.55 -5.96 4.55
C ALA A 509 -15.99 -5.73 5.96
N VAL A 510 -16.02 -6.75 6.83
CA VAL A 510 -15.43 -6.65 8.18
C VAL A 510 -13.93 -6.42 8.10
N VAL A 511 -13.22 -7.17 7.26
CA VAL A 511 -11.77 -6.98 7.05
C VAL A 511 -11.47 -5.57 6.50
N MET A 512 -12.21 -5.11 5.49
CA MET A 512 -11.99 -3.78 4.88
C MET A 512 -12.22 -2.63 5.86
N ASN A 513 -13.22 -2.76 6.73
CA ASN A 513 -13.65 -1.68 7.62
C ASN A 513 -12.92 -1.67 8.97
N THR A 514 -12.47 -2.83 9.46
CA THR A 514 -11.88 -2.95 10.81
C THR A 514 -10.38 -2.68 10.82
N VAL A 515 -9.69 -2.96 9.71
CA VAL A 515 -8.24 -2.78 9.61
C VAL A 515 -7.87 -1.29 9.72
N GLY A 516 -6.97 -0.98 10.65
CA GLY A 516 -6.52 0.37 10.94
C GLY A 516 -5.38 0.86 10.04
N ASN A 517 -4.45 -0.02 9.65
CA ASN A 517 -3.31 0.35 8.81
C ASN A 517 -3.50 -0.18 7.38
N ILE A 518 -3.39 0.70 6.39
CA ILE A 518 -3.54 0.36 4.98
C ILE A 518 -2.33 0.83 4.21
N PHE A 519 -1.78 -0.08 3.41
CA PHE A 519 -0.79 0.19 2.39
C PHE A 519 -1.38 -0.24 1.06
N SER A 520 -1.34 0.63 0.07
CA SER A 520 -1.77 0.31 -1.28
C SER A 520 -0.70 0.73 -2.28
N GLY A 521 -0.13 -0.24 -2.98
CA GLY A 521 0.50 0.01 -4.26
C GLY A 521 -0.54 0.25 -5.34
N GLN A 522 -0.18 -0.02 -6.59
CA GLN A 522 -1.10 0.12 -7.73
C GLN A 522 -2.30 -0.84 -7.61
N VAL A 523 -3.51 -0.29 -7.60
CA VAL A 523 -4.79 -1.03 -7.65
C VAL A 523 -5.77 -0.29 -8.55
N VAL A 524 -6.73 -1.01 -9.13
CA VAL A 524 -7.64 -0.48 -10.15
C VAL A 524 -9.11 -0.62 -9.74
N GLY A 525 -10.02 -0.03 -10.52
CA GLY A 525 -11.45 -0.28 -10.40
C GLY A 525 -12.09 0.23 -9.11
N GLU A 526 -12.91 -0.61 -8.46
CA GLU A 526 -13.65 -0.28 -7.24
C GLU A 526 -12.71 -0.01 -6.06
N THR A 527 -11.67 -0.82 -5.88
CA THR A 527 -10.69 -0.68 -4.78
C THR A 527 -10.05 0.70 -4.76
N ALA A 528 -9.61 1.21 -5.93
CA ALA A 528 -9.02 2.55 -6.02
C ALA A 528 -10.01 3.66 -5.63
N LYS A 529 -11.30 3.50 -5.95
CA LYS A 529 -12.35 4.46 -5.55
C LYS A 529 -12.59 4.42 -4.05
N THR A 530 -12.74 3.23 -3.47
CA THR A 530 -12.94 3.05 -2.02
C THR A 530 -11.77 3.62 -1.22
N LEU A 531 -10.52 3.41 -1.68
CA LEU A 531 -9.35 4.01 -1.05
C LEU A 531 -9.34 5.53 -1.17
N SER A 532 -9.62 6.07 -2.37
CA SER A 532 -9.71 7.52 -2.60
C SER A 532 -10.72 8.18 -1.66
N GLU A 533 -11.90 7.57 -1.49
CA GLU A 533 -12.94 8.04 -0.58
C GLU A 533 -12.48 7.98 0.88
N ARG A 534 -11.80 6.89 1.27
CA ARG A 534 -11.26 6.70 2.63
C ARG A 534 -10.19 7.73 3.00
N PHE A 535 -9.38 8.19 2.05
CA PHE A 535 -8.38 9.24 2.29
C PHE A 535 -9.00 10.64 2.40
N GLY A 536 -10.26 10.80 2.00
CA GLY A 536 -10.99 12.06 2.11
C GLY A 536 -10.63 13.10 1.05
N LYS A 537 -11.06 14.34 1.30
CA LYS A 537 -10.96 15.46 0.35
C LYS A 537 -10.22 16.64 0.98
N ILE A 538 -9.52 17.40 0.15
CA ILE A 538 -8.86 18.66 0.52
C ILE A 538 -9.38 19.83 -0.31
N LEU A 539 -9.25 21.03 0.24
CA LEU A 539 -9.61 22.26 -0.44
C LEU A 539 -8.53 22.61 -1.47
N GLN A 540 -8.85 22.48 -2.76
CA GLN A 540 -7.96 22.85 -3.86
C GLN A 540 -8.38 24.18 -4.49
N LYS A 541 -7.39 24.97 -4.92
CA LYS A 541 -7.60 26.23 -5.65
C LYS A 541 -7.63 25.96 -7.14
N ARG A 542 -8.78 26.17 -7.79
CA ARG A 542 -8.93 26.10 -9.23
C ARG A 542 -8.87 27.49 -9.84
N GLN A 543 -7.95 27.68 -10.78
CA GLN A 543 -7.87 28.90 -11.57
C GLN A 543 -8.54 28.63 -12.92
N SER A 544 -9.67 29.29 -13.19
CA SER A 544 -10.30 29.26 -14.50
C SER A 544 -9.88 30.49 -15.29
N ILE A 545 -9.44 30.28 -16.52
CA ILE A 545 -9.09 31.36 -17.44
C ILE A 545 -10.15 31.40 -18.53
N THR A 546 -10.91 32.49 -18.60
CA THR A 546 -11.77 32.76 -19.74
C THR A 546 -11.03 33.69 -20.68
N ILE A 547 -10.78 33.23 -21.91
CA ILE A 547 -10.06 33.99 -22.94
C ILE A 547 -11.08 34.46 -23.98
N ASN A 548 -11.40 35.75 -23.96
CA ASN A 548 -12.18 36.41 -25.02
C ASN A 548 -11.22 37.09 -26.02
N ARG A 549 -11.75 37.52 -27.18
CA ARG A 549 -10.94 38.19 -28.23
C ARG A 549 -10.20 39.44 -27.72
N GLU A 550 -10.71 40.10 -26.68
CA GLU A 550 -10.21 41.39 -26.17
C GLU A 550 -9.66 41.33 -24.74
N ASP A 551 -10.10 40.38 -23.90
CA ASP A 551 -9.70 40.29 -22.48
C ASP A 551 -9.48 38.84 -22.03
N LYS A 552 -8.56 38.66 -21.08
CA LYS A 552 -8.31 37.42 -20.35
C LYS A 552 -8.75 37.63 -18.90
N SER A 553 -9.85 37.01 -18.49
CA SER A 553 -10.27 37.02 -17.09
C SER A 553 -9.83 35.74 -16.39
N THR A 554 -9.27 35.88 -15.20
CA THR A 554 -8.87 34.76 -14.35
C THR A 554 -9.75 34.76 -13.11
N SER A 555 -10.56 33.73 -12.93
CA SER A 555 -11.32 33.51 -11.70
C SER A 555 -10.65 32.43 -10.87
N ILE A 556 -10.51 32.67 -9.57
CA ILE A 556 -9.97 31.70 -8.62
C ILE A 556 -11.14 31.22 -7.76
N ASN A 557 -11.44 29.94 -7.83
CA ASN A 557 -12.45 29.29 -7.00
C ASN A 557 -11.79 28.19 -6.17
N THR A 558 -12.34 27.88 -5.00
CA THR A 558 -11.89 26.77 -4.15
C THR A 558 -12.94 25.67 -4.16
N GLN A 559 -12.52 24.43 -4.44
CA GLN A 559 -13.39 23.25 -4.44
C GLN A 559 -12.79 22.14 -3.59
N MET A 560 -13.64 21.32 -2.98
CA MET A 560 -13.22 20.12 -2.26
C MET A 560 -12.98 18.99 -3.28
N GLU A 561 -11.73 18.59 -3.44
CA GLU A 561 -11.32 17.50 -4.35
C GLU A 561 -10.66 16.37 -3.55
N SER A 562 -10.65 15.15 -4.10
CA SER A 562 -10.02 14.00 -3.43
C SER A 562 -8.54 14.27 -3.14
N LEU A 563 -8.09 13.94 -1.93
CA LEU A 563 -6.68 14.08 -1.53
C LEU A 563 -5.76 13.24 -2.42
N ILE A 564 -6.18 12.02 -2.72
CA ILE A 564 -5.50 11.11 -3.65
C ILE A 564 -6.58 10.58 -4.61
N PRO A 565 -6.64 11.05 -5.86
CA PRO A 565 -7.61 10.58 -6.83
C PRO A 565 -7.43 9.09 -7.20
N ALA A 566 -8.54 8.39 -7.45
CA ALA A 566 -8.52 6.97 -7.84
C ALA A 566 -7.67 6.69 -9.10
N SER A 567 -7.64 7.63 -10.06
CA SER A 567 -6.79 7.56 -11.25
C SER A 567 -5.30 7.56 -10.90
N LYS A 568 -4.91 8.32 -9.87
CA LYS A 568 -3.53 8.37 -9.36
C LYS A 568 -3.13 7.04 -8.73
N ILE A 569 -4.02 6.48 -7.90
CA ILE A 569 -3.83 5.16 -7.29
C ILE A 569 -3.67 4.07 -8.37
N SER A 570 -4.47 4.15 -9.43
CA SER A 570 -4.44 3.21 -10.56
C SER A 570 -3.19 3.32 -11.43
N THR A 571 -2.43 4.42 -11.32
CA THR A 571 -1.23 4.70 -12.12
C THR A 571 0.03 4.81 -11.28
N LEU A 572 -0.01 4.35 -10.02
CA LEU A 572 1.17 4.30 -9.16
C LEU A 572 2.27 3.45 -9.81
N THR A 573 3.49 4.00 -9.81
CA THR A 573 4.68 3.26 -10.22
C THR A 573 5.09 2.29 -9.11
N GLN A 574 5.79 1.22 -9.46
CA GLN A 574 6.34 0.27 -8.48
C GLN A 574 7.15 0.99 -7.39
N GLY A 575 6.94 0.60 -6.13
CA GLY A 575 7.59 1.22 -4.97
C GLY A 575 6.89 2.47 -4.43
N MET A 576 5.96 3.06 -5.19
CA MET A 576 5.07 4.12 -4.70
C MET A 576 3.84 3.51 -4.01
N PHE A 577 3.56 3.99 -2.81
CA PHE A 577 2.44 3.55 -1.99
C PHE A 577 1.61 4.74 -1.53
N VAL A 578 0.31 4.50 -1.45
CA VAL A 578 -0.65 5.37 -0.77
C VAL A 578 -1.26 4.61 0.38
N GLY A 579 -1.70 5.30 1.42
CA GLY A 579 -2.25 4.59 2.57
C GLY A 579 -2.50 5.47 3.77
N ALA A 580 -2.86 4.81 4.87
CA ALA A 580 -3.10 5.46 6.14
C ALA A 580 -2.67 4.55 7.29
N VAL A 581 -2.09 5.12 8.34
CA VAL A 581 -1.75 4.41 9.57
C VAL A 581 -2.66 4.81 10.74
N ALA A 582 -2.82 3.90 11.69
CA ALA A 582 -3.54 4.13 12.93
C ALA A 582 -2.55 4.40 14.08
N ASP A 583 -2.94 5.28 15.00
CA ASP A 583 -2.12 5.71 16.14
C ASP A 583 -2.70 5.27 17.49
N ASN A 584 -1.96 5.56 18.56
CA ASN A 584 -2.36 5.36 19.95
C ASN A 584 -2.56 6.69 20.66
N PHE A 585 -3.28 6.69 21.79
CA PHE A 585 -3.50 7.90 22.60
C PHE A 585 -2.19 8.61 22.98
N ASN A 586 -1.14 7.84 23.27
CA ASN A 586 0.17 8.33 23.71
C ASN A 586 1.13 8.65 22.56
N GLU A 587 0.83 8.19 21.33
CA GLU A 587 1.74 8.23 20.18
C GLU A 587 0.98 8.76 18.97
N ARG A 588 0.44 9.98 19.10
CA ARG A 588 -0.42 10.58 18.08
C ARG A 588 0.38 10.93 16.82
N ILE A 589 -0.16 10.53 15.68
CA ILE A 589 0.39 10.85 14.37
C ILE A 589 -0.53 11.89 13.73
N GLU A 590 -0.02 13.09 13.45
CA GLU A 590 -0.80 14.15 12.82
C GLU A 590 -1.07 13.84 11.35
N GLN A 591 -0.02 13.46 10.62
CA GLN A 591 -0.09 13.12 9.19
C GLN A 591 -0.19 11.61 9.00
N LYS A 592 -1.41 11.07 9.18
CA LYS A 592 -1.67 9.62 9.09
C LYS A 592 -1.70 9.09 7.67
N ILE A 593 -2.13 9.93 6.73
CA ILE A 593 -2.25 9.58 5.31
C ILE A 593 -0.89 9.80 4.66
N PHE A 594 -0.52 8.94 3.71
CA PHE A 594 0.74 9.05 2.97
C PHE A 594 0.55 8.77 1.48
N HIS A 595 1.44 9.35 0.67
CA HIS A 595 1.60 9.11 -0.75
C HIS A 595 3.10 9.27 -1.06
N CYS A 596 3.84 8.17 -1.04
CA CYS A 596 5.29 8.22 -1.01
C CYS A 596 5.91 6.97 -1.63
N GLU A 597 7.18 7.09 -2.03
CA GLU A 597 8.04 5.95 -2.31
C GLU A 597 8.48 5.35 -0.97
N ILE A 598 8.29 4.05 -0.78
CA ILE A 598 8.89 3.32 0.35
C ILE A 598 10.31 2.96 -0.06
N VAL A 599 11.29 3.56 0.63
CA VAL A 599 12.71 3.44 0.26
C VAL A 599 13.27 2.15 0.85
N VAL A 600 13.65 1.23 -0.02
CA VAL A 600 14.38 0.02 0.37
C VAL A 600 15.80 0.12 -0.18
N ASP A 601 16.80 -0.01 0.68
CA ASP A 601 18.21 -0.03 0.27
C ASP A 601 18.52 -1.33 -0.48
N ALA A 602 18.35 -1.29 -1.80
CA ALA A 602 18.54 -2.45 -2.67
C ALA A 602 19.96 -3.04 -2.59
N GLU A 603 20.98 -2.21 -2.38
CA GLU A 603 22.37 -2.69 -2.28
C GLU A 603 22.66 -3.32 -0.92
N LYS A 604 22.03 -2.83 0.15
CA LYS A 604 22.04 -3.52 1.45
C LYS A 604 21.29 -4.86 1.36
N VAL A 605 20.09 -4.86 0.78
CA VAL A 605 19.28 -6.09 0.66
C VAL A 605 19.99 -7.14 -0.21
N LYS A 606 20.58 -6.77 -1.35
CA LYS A 606 21.37 -7.72 -2.16
C LYS A 606 22.56 -8.30 -1.41
N ARG A 607 23.28 -7.49 -0.63
CA ARG A 607 24.40 -7.97 0.21
C ARG A 607 23.92 -8.93 1.29
N GLU A 608 22.77 -8.65 1.91
CA GLU A 608 22.13 -9.56 2.87
C GLU A 608 21.72 -10.87 2.18
N GLU A 609 21.04 -10.79 1.03
CA GLU A 609 20.58 -11.94 0.26
C GLU A 609 21.73 -12.84 -0.21
N GLN A 610 22.86 -12.26 -0.62
CA GLN A 610 24.07 -13.02 -0.97
C GLN A 610 24.66 -13.78 0.22
N ALA A 611 24.42 -13.31 1.45
CA ALA A 611 24.87 -13.96 2.67
C ALA A 611 23.84 -14.95 3.24
N TYR A 612 22.64 -15.04 2.66
CA TYR A 612 21.60 -15.93 3.16
C TYR A 612 22.00 -17.40 3.03
N LYS A 613 21.80 -18.11 4.13
CA LYS A 613 21.91 -19.56 4.18
C LYS A 613 20.56 -20.18 3.81
N PRO A 614 20.54 -21.28 3.04
CA PRO A 614 19.33 -22.01 2.78
C PRO A 614 18.77 -22.57 4.10
N ILE A 615 17.44 -22.76 4.14
CA ILE A 615 16.80 -23.50 5.24
C ILE A 615 17.41 -24.91 5.28
N PRO A 616 17.88 -25.37 6.45
CA PRO A 616 18.56 -26.65 6.58
C PRO A 616 17.62 -27.82 6.28
N VAL A 617 18.21 -28.98 5.99
CA VAL A 617 17.48 -30.24 5.98
C VAL A 617 17.08 -30.54 7.42
N ILE A 618 15.78 -30.70 7.64
CA ILE A 618 15.15 -30.95 8.93
C ILE A 618 15.10 -32.46 9.19
N THR A 619 14.60 -33.22 8.21
CA THR A 619 14.54 -34.67 8.28
C THR A 619 15.59 -35.27 7.35
N ASP A 620 16.51 -36.02 7.93
CA ASP A 620 17.44 -36.83 7.17
C ASP A 620 16.81 -38.17 6.80
N PHE A 621 16.79 -38.47 5.51
CA PHE A 621 16.29 -39.73 4.95
C PHE A 621 17.42 -40.63 4.43
N THR A 622 18.66 -40.32 4.77
CA THR A 622 19.79 -41.18 4.44
C THR A 622 19.89 -42.34 5.43
N ASP A 623 20.14 -43.54 4.91
CA ASP A 623 20.44 -44.70 5.74
C ASP A 623 21.90 -44.70 6.23
N ALA A 624 22.26 -45.73 7.02
CA ALA A 624 23.62 -45.88 7.54
C ALA A 624 24.70 -46.03 6.45
N ASP A 625 24.30 -46.43 5.23
CA ASP A 625 25.18 -46.60 4.07
C ASP A 625 25.20 -45.34 3.18
N GLY A 626 24.44 -44.29 3.53
CA GLY A 626 24.36 -43.01 2.83
C GLY A 626 23.36 -42.99 1.67
N ASN A 627 22.51 -44.01 1.49
CA ASN A 627 21.51 -44.04 0.42
C ASN A 627 20.26 -43.24 0.79
N ASP A 628 19.69 -42.53 -0.19
CA ASP A 628 18.43 -41.79 -0.03
C ASP A 628 17.22 -42.74 -0.03
N ARG A 629 16.60 -42.92 1.15
CA ARG A 629 15.39 -43.73 1.35
C ARG A 629 14.12 -42.90 1.52
N MET A 630 14.12 -41.62 1.15
CA MET A 630 12.99 -40.72 1.37
C MET A 630 11.67 -41.25 0.79
N LYS A 631 11.69 -41.69 -0.48
CA LYS A 631 10.49 -42.21 -1.15
C LYS A 631 9.96 -43.46 -0.47
N GLU A 632 10.86 -44.34 -0.04
CA GLU A 632 10.50 -45.59 0.62
C GLU A 632 9.88 -45.32 1.98
N MET A 633 10.53 -44.54 2.85
CA MET A 633 10.02 -44.21 4.19
C MET A 633 8.66 -43.49 4.15
N ILE A 634 8.49 -42.55 3.22
CA ILE A 634 7.22 -41.85 3.02
C ILE A 634 6.13 -42.83 2.56
N GLN A 635 6.47 -43.76 1.64
CA GLN A 635 5.54 -44.76 1.15
C GLN A 635 5.19 -45.81 2.23
N GLU A 636 6.16 -46.20 3.06
CA GLU A 636 5.96 -47.07 4.22
C GLU A 636 5.01 -46.44 5.22
N ASN A 637 5.19 -45.15 5.55
CA ASN A 637 4.28 -44.42 6.42
C ASN A 637 2.85 -44.39 5.84
N TYR A 638 2.72 -44.12 4.54
CA TYR A 638 1.44 -44.15 3.84
C TYR A 638 0.77 -45.53 3.94
N ASN A 639 1.52 -46.60 3.65
CA ASN A 639 1.00 -47.97 3.72
C ASN A 639 0.65 -48.39 5.15
N ARG A 640 1.45 -47.96 6.13
CA ARG A 640 1.24 -48.20 7.56
C ARG A 640 -0.10 -47.63 8.02
N ILE A 641 -0.38 -46.35 7.75
CA ILE A 641 -1.66 -45.71 8.11
C ILE A 641 -2.85 -46.48 7.54
N ARG A 642 -2.77 -46.94 6.29
CA ARG A 642 -3.82 -47.74 5.66
C ARG A 642 -3.99 -49.12 6.28
N ALA A 643 -2.91 -49.73 6.74
CA ALA A 643 -2.95 -50.99 7.46
C ALA A 643 -3.54 -50.80 8.86
N GLU A 644 -3.13 -49.75 9.57
CA GLU A 644 -3.65 -49.37 10.89
C GLU A 644 -5.17 -49.17 10.84
N VAL A 645 -5.68 -48.43 9.86
CA VAL A 645 -7.14 -48.21 9.70
C VAL A 645 -7.90 -49.50 9.39
N ARG A 646 -7.33 -50.39 8.56
CA ARG A 646 -7.95 -51.71 8.32
C ARG A 646 -8.02 -52.53 9.60
N GLN A 647 -6.98 -52.45 10.43
CA GLN A 647 -6.96 -53.13 11.72
C GLN A 647 -7.98 -52.53 12.69
N ILE A 648 -8.08 -51.20 12.77
CA ILE A 648 -9.08 -50.50 13.61
C ILE A 648 -10.49 -50.99 13.28
N VAL A 649 -10.84 -51.06 11.99
CA VAL A 649 -12.16 -51.54 11.55
C VAL A 649 -12.37 -53.01 11.91
N ALA A 650 -11.38 -53.87 11.69
CA ALA A 650 -11.48 -55.28 12.02
C ALA A 650 -11.66 -55.52 13.52
N ASP A 651 -10.86 -54.84 14.35
CA ASP A 651 -10.91 -54.92 15.81
C ASP A 651 -12.27 -54.46 16.35
N GLU A 652 -12.79 -53.32 15.86
CA GLU A 652 -14.06 -52.78 16.33
C GLU A 652 -15.27 -53.60 15.88
N LEU A 653 -15.26 -54.13 14.65
CA LEU A 653 -16.32 -55.06 14.22
C LEU A 653 -16.31 -56.34 15.04
N GLN A 654 -15.12 -56.86 15.39
CA GLN A 654 -15.00 -58.01 16.28
C GLN A 654 -15.51 -57.68 17.69
N ARG A 655 -15.19 -56.49 18.22
CA ARG A 655 -15.69 -56.01 19.52
C ARG A 655 -17.22 -55.97 19.52
N ILE A 656 -17.84 -55.34 18.53
CA ILE A 656 -19.29 -55.24 18.38
C ILE A 656 -19.93 -56.63 18.23
N GLN A 657 -19.30 -57.53 17.48
CA GLN A 657 -19.78 -58.90 17.33
C GLN A 657 -19.70 -59.68 18.65
N SER A 658 -18.70 -59.42 19.48
CA SER A 658 -18.53 -60.09 20.78
C SER A 658 -19.40 -59.53 21.89
N ASP A 659 -19.95 -58.33 21.72
CA ASP A 659 -20.76 -57.61 22.71
C ASP A 659 -22.27 -57.85 22.47
N PRO A 660 -22.97 -58.57 23.35
CA PRO A 660 -24.40 -58.86 23.19
C PRO A 660 -25.29 -57.62 23.07
N GLU A 661 -24.90 -56.48 23.67
CA GLU A 661 -25.69 -55.25 23.61
C GLU A 661 -25.54 -54.55 22.25
N LEU A 662 -24.42 -54.75 21.55
CA LEU A 662 -24.10 -54.06 20.30
C LEU A 662 -24.28 -54.92 19.04
N GLN A 663 -24.40 -56.25 19.18
CA GLN A 663 -24.56 -57.19 18.05
C GLN A 663 -25.66 -56.80 17.06
N HIS A 664 -26.75 -56.18 17.54
CA HIS A 664 -27.87 -55.75 16.70
C HIS A 664 -27.45 -54.72 15.62
N LEU A 665 -26.38 -53.96 15.84
CA LEU A 665 -25.84 -52.99 14.87
C LEU A 665 -25.27 -53.66 13.62
N LEU A 666 -24.91 -54.95 13.67
CA LEU A 666 -24.37 -55.73 12.55
C LEU A 666 -25.46 -56.46 11.73
N GLN A 667 -26.69 -56.53 12.24
CA GLN A 667 -27.74 -57.43 11.73
C GLN A 667 -28.55 -56.89 10.55
N ASN A 668 -28.32 -55.66 10.10
CA ASN A 668 -28.99 -55.07 8.92
C ASN A 668 -28.28 -55.44 7.60
N LYS A 669 -27.99 -56.73 7.37
CA LYS A 669 -27.52 -57.22 6.06
C LYS A 669 -28.65 -57.70 5.18
#